data_AF-A0A7X2FR00-F1
#
_entry.id   AF-A0A7X2FR00-F1
#
_cell.length_a   1.000
_cell.length_b   1.000
_cell.length_c   1.000
_cell.angle_alpha   90.00
_cell.angle_beta   90.00
_cell.angle_gamma   90.00
#
_symmetry.space_group_name_H-M   'P 1'
#
loop_
_entity.id
_entity.type
_entity.pdbx_description
1 polymer ?
#
loop_
_entity_poly.entity_id
_entity_poly.type
_entity_poly.pdbx_seq_one_letter_code
_entity_poly.pdbx_strand_id
1 'polypeptide(L)'
;MNNRHLQQQLQLALLQLQSGRADQAETICHDITESFPDDPNAYYLLGVICLDRQHSDDAASYLTTACGLPGCPEDAFLRLTQLPAGTATAEQMLLLLRNGLGIFPKSSQIWFEYGLTLISTDRENLSRGIAALLQARNAGLSTEALYLALALAYEKQRDTDALNATLSDGLKTFPESVKLRIKQAEVFYKSNDWESALRAFNDLKESFPEAGQAHVRRGAFLINLARYYQWAYRHPEANQALTDAEEALTLANRFNGDQLEIDLATGLLTNLRADWTRSETAFRRAAENPAAPVTAPRQLGYCLTYQGKLAKAEPWLHRARQQDPDDSDTNRHYAHIRRWQGHYDDIIIYSDQSSDHDCAFAGRPASHLNDDFRLPMAVMADHDFELHAELSVHDTGARQTLLRPLKDHCFEITREADNTLSLSVGDGGSWRSIERYRLCDQPVGDRLTLILVRAQGRISCRVSTQPAKQFGASNDLLIPGDNLCIGDPEIPGQVIASRFFLKISNYDRSVTRPCRRIDINTIFYGDMFARLMAHTMLPSLMLPDNLPDLMKDYEVVQHIYCTRRELPVLHQVRHLLDKAGIPLRINTSILEQNGDGAARSCLYRAVWDQVETSLAREALVLMAPPDHVFGRGLSKTLRAMKPYDYLVVGHPRVMMETAYRDLRADLARPDVDQFFTNEYLVDLAMHRHPHLVIQTGLNNPSEFWWNSRRDGDIYRTRFKEPPPVAYYPARDMLCVMTGNPYTLPFETIDHDIVDLMHRTGRLKWVDNSQDFFWIEYCKRTRNVPTIYNRYWSPAARMFSETDLNWHLK
;
A
#
# COMPACT_ATOMS: atom_id res chain seq x y z
N MET A 1 1.38 36.43 -64.13
CA MET A 1 0.16 37.15 -63.68
C MET A 1 0.54 38.23 -62.68
N ASN A 2 -0.21 39.33 -62.60
CA ASN A 2 0.12 40.49 -61.76
C ASN A 2 -0.25 40.22 -60.28
N ASN A 3 0.47 40.80 -59.30
CA ASN A 3 0.27 40.55 -57.84
C ASN A 3 -1.18 40.80 -57.36
N ARG A 4 -1.88 41.73 -58.02
CA ARG A 4 -3.31 42.01 -57.79
C ARG A 4 -4.26 40.87 -58.16
N HIS A 5 -3.89 40.03 -59.13
CA HIS A 5 -4.68 38.87 -59.54
C HIS A 5 -4.54 37.72 -58.55
N LEU A 6 -3.33 37.46 -58.04
CA LEU A 6 -3.06 36.49 -56.98
C LEU A 6 -3.89 36.80 -55.71
N GLN A 7 -3.88 38.06 -55.27
CA GLN A 7 -4.69 38.49 -54.12
C GLN A 7 -6.20 38.28 -54.33
N GLN A 8 -6.71 38.51 -55.55
CA GLN A 8 -8.11 38.25 -55.89
C GLN A 8 -8.45 36.75 -55.86
N GLN A 9 -7.54 35.89 -56.34
CA GLN A 9 -7.73 34.44 -56.31
C GLN A 9 -7.68 33.88 -54.88
N LEU A 10 -6.74 34.34 -54.05
CA LEU A 10 -6.69 33.96 -52.62
C LEU A 10 -7.95 34.38 -51.87
N GLN A 11 -8.45 35.59 -52.12
CA GLN A 11 -9.68 36.07 -51.50
C GLN A 11 -10.91 35.30 -51.98
N LEU A 12 -10.95 34.90 -53.26
CA LEU A 12 -11.99 34.03 -53.80
C LEU A 12 -11.95 32.64 -53.14
N ALA A 13 -10.77 32.03 -53.01
CA ALA A 13 -10.60 30.73 -52.35
C ALA A 13 -11.10 30.77 -50.90
N LEU A 14 -10.73 31.81 -50.14
CA LEU A 14 -11.20 32.01 -48.77
C LEU A 14 -12.73 32.15 -48.69
N LEU A 15 -13.35 32.91 -49.60
CA LEU A 15 -14.80 33.10 -49.62
C LEU A 15 -15.55 31.82 -50.01
N GLN A 16 -14.96 31.02 -50.91
CA GLN A 16 -15.49 29.71 -51.28
C GLN A 16 -15.47 28.75 -50.08
N LEU A 17 -14.35 28.69 -49.36
CA LEU A 17 -14.20 27.98 -48.09
C LEU A 17 -15.27 28.40 -47.06
N GLN A 18 -15.43 29.70 -46.81
CA GLN A 18 -16.44 30.23 -45.88
C GLN A 18 -17.88 29.89 -46.29
N SER A 19 -18.12 29.68 -47.58
CA SER A 19 -19.43 29.27 -48.12
C SER A 19 -19.64 27.76 -48.20
N GLY A 20 -18.75 26.95 -47.61
CA GLY A 20 -18.84 25.48 -47.59
C GLY A 20 -18.48 24.81 -48.92
N ARG A 21 -17.89 25.54 -49.87
CA ARG A 21 -17.49 25.03 -51.20
C ARG A 21 -16.00 24.68 -51.22
N ALA A 22 -15.63 23.71 -50.38
CA ALA A 22 -14.24 23.30 -50.17
C ALA A 22 -13.53 22.83 -51.46
N ASP A 23 -14.21 22.04 -52.31
CA ASP A 23 -13.64 21.53 -53.56
C ASP A 23 -13.27 22.65 -54.55
N GLN A 24 -14.09 23.71 -54.60
CA GLN A 24 -13.83 24.87 -55.46
C GLN A 24 -12.68 25.70 -54.91
N ALA A 25 -12.59 25.86 -53.59
CA ALA A 25 -11.48 26.53 -52.95
C ALA A 25 -10.16 25.77 -53.14
N GLU A 26 -10.18 24.44 -53.04
CA GLU A 26 -9.03 23.56 -53.25
C GLU A 26 -8.49 23.68 -54.67
N THR A 27 -9.37 23.64 -55.67
CA THR A 27 -9.00 23.82 -57.09
C THR A 27 -8.28 25.16 -57.28
N ILE A 28 -8.84 26.24 -56.75
CA ILE A 28 -8.22 27.58 -56.83
C ILE A 28 -6.87 27.60 -56.12
N CYS A 29 -6.74 26.95 -54.96
CA CYS A 29 -5.48 26.91 -54.24
C CYS A 29 -4.40 26.10 -54.98
N HIS A 30 -4.76 24.99 -55.63
CA HIS A 30 -3.83 24.24 -56.47
C HIS A 30 -3.35 25.04 -57.69
N ASP A 31 -4.26 25.73 -58.38
CA ASP A 31 -3.91 26.64 -59.49
C ASP A 31 -2.91 27.73 -59.03
N ILE A 32 -3.09 28.22 -57.79
CA ILE A 32 -2.18 29.19 -57.18
C ILE A 32 -0.83 28.54 -56.87
N THR A 33 -0.78 27.34 -56.28
CA THR A 33 0.51 26.68 -55.97
C THR A 33 1.30 26.30 -57.23
N GLU A 34 0.63 26.02 -58.35
CA GLU A 34 1.29 25.79 -59.64
C GLU A 34 1.86 27.09 -60.23
N SER A 35 1.11 28.18 -60.14
CA SER A 35 1.48 29.48 -60.72
C SER A 35 2.44 30.29 -59.83
N PHE A 36 2.36 30.09 -58.52
CA PHE A 36 3.06 30.82 -57.46
C PHE A 36 3.47 29.84 -56.34
N PRO A 37 4.47 28.97 -56.58
CA PRO A 37 4.87 27.93 -55.63
C PRO A 37 5.46 28.44 -54.31
N ASP A 38 5.84 29.73 -54.25
CA ASP A 38 6.41 30.38 -53.07
C ASP A 38 5.38 31.18 -52.24
N ASP A 39 4.08 31.18 -52.61
CA ASP A 39 3.05 31.88 -51.82
C ASP A 39 2.56 31.00 -50.65
N PRO A 40 2.79 31.40 -49.38
CA PRO A 40 2.42 30.59 -48.22
C PRO A 40 0.91 30.55 -47.95
N ASN A 41 0.12 31.49 -48.50
CA ASN A 41 -1.31 31.58 -48.21
C ASN A 41 -2.10 30.46 -48.89
N ALA A 42 -1.70 30.07 -50.11
CA ALA A 42 -2.34 28.94 -50.80
C ALA A 42 -2.16 27.62 -50.05
N TYR A 43 -0.94 27.35 -49.55
CA TYR A 43 -0.68 26.17 -48.71
C TYR A 43 -1.41 26.24 -47.36
N TYR A 44 -1.51 27.41 -46.74
CA TYR A 44 -2.33 27.60 -45.55
C TYR A 44 -3.80 27.21 -45.79
N LEU A 45 -4.40 27.72 -46.88
CA LEU A 45 -5.79 27.41 -47.22
C LEU A 45 -6.00 25.92 -47.54
N LEU A 46 -5.05 25.27 -48.23
CA LEU A 46 -5.07 23.81 -48.43
C LEU A 46 -5.01 23.04 -47.10
N GLY A 47 -4.18 23.49 -46.16
CA GLY A 47 -4.12 22.92 -44.81
C GLY A 47 -5.44 23.07 -44.06
N VAL A 48 -6.11 24.21 -44.17
CA VAL A 48 -7.45 24.45 -43.58
C VAL A 48 -8.51 23.54 -44.22
N ILE A 49 -8.48 23.35 -45.54
CA ILE A 49 -9.39 22.43 -46.26
C ILE A 49 -9.19 20.99 -45.75
N CYS A 50 -7.94 20.55 -45.59
CA CYS A 50 -7.63 19.22 -45.08
C CYS A 50 -8.12 19.02 -43.63
N LEU A 51 -7.99 20.05 -42.78
CA LEU A 51 -8.53 20.04 -41.42
C LEU A 51 -10.05 19.90 -41.38
N ASP A 52 -10.78 20.65 -42.23
CA ASP A 52 -12.23 20.57 -42.34
C ASP A 52 -12.71 19.16 -42.77
N ARG A 53 -11.89 18.49 -43.60
CA ARG A 53 -12.10 17.10 -44.05
C ARG A 53 -11.55 16.03 -43.10
N GLN A 54 -11.00 16.41 -41.94
CA GLN A 54 -10.37 15.49 -40.97
C GLN A 54 -9.14 14.73 -41.51
N HIS A 55 -8.50 15.23 -42.56
CA HIS A 55 -7.24 14.68 -43.10
C HIS A 55 -6.05 15.36 -42.39
N SER A 56 -5.78 14.96 -41.15
CA SER A 56 -4.77 15.61 -40.29
C SER A 56 -3.33 15.51 -40.83
N ASP A 57 -2.97 14.40 -41.48
CA ASP A 57 -1.62 14.21 -42.02
C ASP A 57 -1.34 15.14 -43.22
N ASP A 58 -2.31 15.26 -44.14
CA ASP A 58 -2.23 16.18 -45.27
C ASP A 58 -2.23 17.64 -44.79
N ALA A 59 -3.06 17.95 -43.78
CA ALA A 59 -3.06 19.26 -43.15
C ALA A 59 -1.68 19.62 -42.57
N ALA A 60 -1.04 18.68 -41.87
CA ALA A 60 0.29 18.88 -41.30
C ALA A 60 1.34 19.16 -42.40
N SER A 61 1.28 18.42 -43.50
CA SER A 61 2.17 18.61 -44.66
C SER A 61 2.02 20.01 -45.28
N TYR A 62 0.79 20.42 -45.59
CA TYR A 62 0.53 21.74 -46.18
C TYR A 62 0.87 22.90 -45.24
N LEU A 63 0.53 22.79 -43.94
CA LEU A 63 0.85 23.82 -42.96
C LEU A 63 2.35 23.93 -42.69
N THR A 64 3.09 22.81 -42.69
CA THR A 64 4.56 22.81 -42.60
C THR A 64 5.18 23.51 -43.80
N THR A 65 4.65 23.25 -44.99
CA THR A 65 5.10 23.91 -46.23
C THR A 65 4.85 25.42 -46.14
N ALA A 66 3.65 25.85 -45.72
CA ALA A 66 3.32 27.26 -45.52
C ALA A 66 4.29 27.95 -44.54
N CYS A 67 4.65 27.26 -43.44
CA CYS A 67 5.58 27.78 -42.43
C CYS A 67 7.04 27.83 -42.88
N GLY A 68 7.42 27.06 -43.90
CA GLY A 68 8.77 27.08 -44.48
C GLY A 68 9.01 28.21 -45.48
N LEU A 69 7.95 28.88 -45.95
CA LEU A 69 8.01 29.90 -46.99
C LEU A 69 8.07 31.33 -46.41
N PRO A 70 8.75 32.29 -47.09
CA PRO A 70 8.76 33.68 -46.68
C PRO A 70 7.37 34.30 -46.64
N GLY A 71 7.04 35.00 -45.55
CA GLY A 71 5.72 35.63 -45.38
C GLY A 71 4.63 34.68 -44.87
N CYS A 72 5.00 33.56 -44.23
CA CYS A 72 4.08 32.67 -43.52
C CYS A 72 3.02 33.46 -42.73
N PRO A 73 1.72 33.14 -42.90
CA PRO A 73 0.67 33.67 -42.04
C PRO A 73 0.82 33.19 -40.59
N GLU A 74 0.60 34.06 -39.61
CA GLU A 74 0.60 33.67 -38.19
C GLU A 74 -0.42 32.56 -37.90
N ASP A 75 -1.60 32.63 -38.52
CA ASP A 75 -2.65 31.61 -38.38
C ASP A 75 -2.21 30.23 -38.89
N ALA A 76 -1.38 30.17 -39.94
CA ALA A 76 -0.86 28.91 -40.46
C ALA A 76 0.08 28.26 -39.44
N PHE A 77 0.93 29.08 -38.83
CA PHE A 77 1.85 28.65 -37.78
C PHE A 77 1.09 28.18 -36.53
N LEU A 78 0.09 28.95 -36.06
CA LEU A 78 -0.73 28.57 -34.91
C LEU A 78 -1.50 27.27 -35.16
N ARG A 79 -2.10 27.08 -36.34
CA ARG A 79 -2.77 25.81 -36.68
C ARG A 79 -1.81 24.63 -36.71
N LEU A 80 -0.59 24.81 -37.21
CA LEU A 80 0.44 23.77 -37.18
C LEU A 80 0.77 23.36 -35.73
N THR A 81 0.89 24.33 -34.82
CA THR A 81 1.17 24.07 -33.40
C THR A 81 0.02 23.41 -32.65
N GLN A 82 -1.22 23.59 -33.13
CA GLN A 82 -2.44 23.06 -32.51
C GLN A 82 -2.89 21.71 -33.08
N LEU A 83 -2.24 21.20 -34.13
CA LEU A 83 -2.52 19.87 -34.66
C LEU A 83 -2.20 18.79 -33.60
N PRO A 84 -3.07 17.77 -33.42
CA PRO A 84 -2.82 16.69 -32.47
C PRO A 84 -1.46 16.05 -32.73
N ALA A 85 -0.63 15.99 -31.69
CA ALA A 85 0.75 15.52 -31.68
C ALA A 85 0.88 14.02 -31.98
N GLY A 86 0.46 13.58 -33.17
CA GLY A 86 0.62 12.20 -33.62
C GLY A 86 2.08 11.79 -33.82
N THR A 87 3.03 12.74 -33.92
CA THR A 87 4.45 12.44 -34.19
C THR A 87 5.47 13.45 -33.63
N ALA A 88 5.07 14.57 -33.02
CA ALA A 88 6.02 15.59 -32.55
C ALA A 88 6.41 15.39 -31.07
N THR A 89 7.70 15.18 -30.77
CA THR A 89 8.18 15.19 -29.38
C THR A 89 8.03 16.61 -28.80
N ALA A 90 7.94 16.71 -27.47
CA ALA A 90 7.79 18.01 -26.83
C ALA A 90 8.98 18.95 -27.13
N GLU A 91 10.18 18.41 -27.38
CA GLU A 91 11.33 19.21 -27.82
C GLU A 91 11.16 19.77 -29.24
N GLN A 92 10.57 18.99 -30.16
CA GLN A 92 10.30 19.45 -31.52
C GLN A 92 9.27 20.59 -31.53
N MET A 93 8.24 20.50 -30.68
CA MET A 93 7.25 21.57 -30.51
C MET A 93 7.89 22.84 -29.91
N LEU A 94 8.76 22.70 -28.91
CA LEU A 94 9.50 23.83 -28.34
C LEU A 94 10.41 24.51 -29.37
N LEU A 95 11.07 23.73 -30.24
CA LEU A 95 11.90 24.27 -31.32
C LEU A 95 11.06 25.04 -32.35
N LEU A 96 9.92 24.46 -32.76
CA LEU A 96 8.99 25.09 -33.68
C LEU A 96 8.50 26.44 -33.12
N LEU A 97 7.94 26.44 -31.91
CA LEU A 97 7.43 27.64 -31.24
C LEU A 97 8.52 28.71 -31.03
N ARG A 98 9.75 28.30 -30.71
CA ARG A 98 10.89 29.23 -30.59
C ARG A 98 11.23 29.89 -31.92
N ASN A 99 11.18 29.16 -33.03
CA ASN A 99 11.37 29.73 -34.37
C ASN A 99 10.21 30.68 -34.72
N GLY A 100 8.97 30.29 -34.38
CA GLY A 100 7.78 31.12 -34.52
C GLY A 100 7.90 32.46 -33.80
N LEU A 101 8.43 32.47 -32.57
CA LEU A 101 8.70 33.70 -31.82
C LEU A 101 9.77 34.60 -32.47
N GLY A 102 10.66 34.03 -33.30
CA GLY A 102 11.60 34.82 -34.11
C GLY A 102 10.92 35.53 -35.29
N ILE A 103 9.85 34.95 -35.83
CA ILE A 103 9.08 35.48 -36.96
C ILE A 103 7.96 36.42 -36.46
N PHE A 104 7.29 36.05 -35.37
CA PHE A 104 6.13 36.72 -34.77
C PHE A 104 6.39 37.13 -33.31
N PRO A 105 7.37 37.99 -33.00
CA PRO A 105 7.79 38.27 -31.63
C PRO A 105 6.73 38.94 -30.75
N LYS A 106 5.67 39.51 -31.35
CA LYS A 106 4.56 40.18 -30.66
C LYS A 106 3.30 39.33 -30.57
N SER A 107 3.30 38.10 -31.09
CA SER A 107 2.13 37.22 -31.04
C SER A 107 1.85 36.77 -29.61
N SER A 108 0.74 37.23 -29.05
CA SER A 108 0.32 36.83 -27.72
C SER A 108 -0.07 35.35 -27.65
N GLN A 109 -0.63 34.80 -28.75
CA GLN A 109 -1.01 33.39 -28.83
C GLN A 109 0.22 32.47 -28.94
N ILE A 110 1.24 32.81 -29.74
CA ILE A 110 2.46 31.99 -29.83
C ILE A 110 3.20 31.98 -28.49
N TRP A 111 3.27 33.11 -27.78
CA TRP A 111 3.80 33.14 -26.40
C TRP A 111 3.00 32.24 -25.45
N PHE A 112 1.68 32.16 -25.61
CA PHE A 112 0.82 31.29 -24.81
C PHE A 112 1.08 29.81 -25.08
N GLU A 113 1.09 29.38 -26.34
CA GLU A 113 1.39 27.98 -26.73
C GLU A 113 2.83 27.58 -26.30
N TYR A 114 3.79 28.50 -26.41
CA TYR A 114 5.17 28.29 -25.94
C TYR A 114 5.22 28.11 -24.42
N GLY A 115 4.47 28.92 -23.66
CA GLY A 115 4.35 28.79 -22.22
C GLY A 115 3.75 27.45 -21.79
N LEU A 116 2.65 27.03 -22.43
CA LEU A 116 2.00 25.75 -22.16
C LEU A 116 2.94 24.56 -22.42
N THR A 117 3.66 24.58 -23.55
CA THR A 117 4.60 23.52 -23.93
C THR A 117 5.78 23.44 -22.95
N LEU A 118 6.29 24.58 -22.46
CA LEU A 118 7.33 24.60 -21.42
C LEU A 118 6.85 24.01 -20.09
N ILE A 119 5.59 24.26 -19.70
CA ILE A 119 5.03 23.76 -18.44
C ILE A 119 4.73 22.25 -18.48
N SER A 120 4.54 21.66 -19.66
CA SER A 120 4.23 20.24 -19.84
C SER A 120 5.47 19.34 -19.95
N THR A 121 6.66 19.89 -20.22
CA THR A 121 7.89 19.12 -20.48
C THR A 121 8.68 18.74 -19.23
N ASP A 122 9.05 19.69 -18.37
CA ASP A 122 9.85 19.43 -17.16
C ASP A 122 9.70 20.54 -16.09
N ARG A 123 9.97 20.22 -14.82
CA ARG A 123 10.04 21.17 -13.69
C ARG A 123 11.10 22.25 -13.90
N GLU A 124 12.23 21.94 -14.54
CA GLU A 124 13.28 22.94 -14.80
C GLU A 124 12.81 24.05 -15.76
N ASN A 125 11.86 23.73 -16.65
CA ASN A 125 11.29 24.69 -17.60
C ASN A 125 10.09 25.49 -17.04
N LEU A 126 9.63 25.19 -15.82
CA LEU A 126 8.44 25.80 -15.23
C LEU A 126 8.55 27.33 -15.14
N SER A 127 9.68 27.84 -14.66
CA SER A 127 9.91 29.29 -14.54
C SER A 127 9.93 30.00 -15.90
N ARG A 128 10.46 29.34 -16.93
CA ARG A 128 10.47 29.88 -18.31
C ARG A 128 9.06 29.87 -18.91
N GLY A 129 8.29 28.83 -18.62
CA GLY A 129 6.89 28.73 -19.02
C GLY A 129 6.03 29.83 -18.40
N ILE A 130 6.19 30.09 -17.10
CA ILE A 130 5.53 31.21 -16.42
C ILE A 130 5.90 32.54 -17.07
N ALA A 131 7.20 32.78 -17.32
CA ALA A 131 7.65 34.00 -18.00
C ALA A 131 7.02 34.15 -19.39
N ALA A 132 6.92 33.08 -20.17
CA ALA A 132 6.27 33.09 -21.49
C ALA A 132 4.76 33.39 -21.40
N LEU A 133 4.04 32.79 -20.46
CA LEU A 133 2.62 33.10 -20.23
C LEU A 133 2.41 34.56 -19.80
N LEU A 134 3.31 35.12 -18.99
CA LEU A 134 3.28 36.55 -18.63
C LEU A 134 3.57 37.45 -19.85
N GLN A 135 4.44 37.03 -20.79
CA GLN A 135 4.62 37.74 -22.05
C GLN A 135 3.36 37.68 -22.93
N ALA A 136 2.69 36.53 -23.01
CA ALA A 136 1.40 36.41 -23.69
C ALA A 136 0.38 37.41 -23.13
N ARG A 137 0.32 37.51 -21.79
CA ARG A 137 -0.53 38.48 -21.09
C ARG A 137 -0.15 39.92 -21.42
N ASN A 138 1.13 40.27 -21.37
CA ASN A 138 1.63 41.62 -21.68
C ASN A 138 1.41 42.01 -23.14
N ALA A 139 1.44 41.03 -24.05
CA ALA A 139 1.08 41.20 -25.45
C ALA A 139 -0.44 41.30 -25.69
N GLY A 140 -1.24 41.30 -24.62
CA GLY A 140 -2.68 41.59 -24.65
C GLY A 140 -3.58 40.35 -24.64
N LEU A 141 -3.06 39.13 -24.49
CA LEU A 141 -3.91 37.96 -24.32
C LEU A 141 -4.62 38.04 -22.96
N SER A 142 -5.94 38.08 -22.98
CA SER A 142 -6.79 38.04 -21.78
C SER A 142 -7.90 37.02 -22.02
N THR A 143 -7.65 35.79 -21.61
CA THR A 143 -8.58 34.66 -21.76
C THR A 143 -8.62 33.86 -20.47
N GLU A 144 -9.76 33.22 -20.19
CA GLU A 144 -9.90 32.30 -19.05
C GLU A 144 -8.79 31.22 -19.05
N ALA A 145 -8.44 30.69 -20.23
CA ALA A 145 -7.42 29.67 -20.41
C ALA A 145 -6.02 30.14 -19.96
N LEU A 146 -5.67 31.41 -20.22
CA LEU A 146 -4.41 32.00 -19.76
C LEU A 146 -4.34 32.06 -18.23
N TYR A 147 -5.41 32.51 -17.58
CA TYR A 147 -5.47 32.57 -16.12
C TYR A 147 -5.40 31.18 -15.48
N LEU A 148 -6.09 30.19 -16.05
CA LEU A 148 -6.00 28.79 -15.61
C LEU A 148 -4.60 28.21 -15.79
N ALA A 149 -3.94 28.51 -16.92
CA ALA A 149 -2.57 28.06 -17.19
C ALA A 149 -1.56 28.66 -16.22
N LEU A 150 -1.64 29.97 -15.95
CA LEU A 150 -0.81 30.65 -14.94
C LEU A 150 -1.07 30.08 -13.54
N ALA A 151 -2.34 29.87 -13.17
CA ALA A 151 -2.69 29.26 -11.88
C ALA A 151 -2.10 27.84 -11.74
N LEU A 152 -2.23 26.99 -12.77
CA LEU A 152 -1.61 25.66 -12.76
C LEU A 152 -0.07 25.74 -12.64
N ALA A 153 0.56 26.70 -13.31
CA ALA A 153 2.00 26.89 -13.28
C ALA A 153 2.49 27.32 -11.90
N TYR A 154 1.85 28.31 -11.28
CA TYR A 154 2.18 28.74 -9.91
C TYR A 154 1.89 27.66 -8.87
N GLU A 155 0.84 26.86 -9.06
CA GLU A 155 0.56 25.71 -8.21
C GLU A 155 1.69 24.66 -8.30
N LYS A 156 2.17 24.33 -9.51
CA LYS A 156 3.34 23.44 -9.70
C LYS A 156 4.60 24.02 -9.06
N GLN A 157 4.76 25.34 -9.10
CA GLN A 157 5.89 26.07 -8.50
C GLN A 157 5.78 26.17 -6.97
N ARG A 158 4.59 25.88 -6.41
CA ARG A 158 4.23 26.10 -5.01
C ARG A 158 4.27 27.56 -4.57
N ASP A 159 4.05 28.49 -5.51
CA ASP A 159 3.90 29.92 -5.22
C ASP A 159 2.42 30.23 -4.98
N THR A 160 2.00 30.07 -3.73
CA THR A 160 0.59 30.23 -3.32
C THR A 160 0.11 31.68 -3.43
N ASP A 161 0.99 32.66 -3.25
CA ASP A 161 0.63 34.08 -3.31
C ASP A 161 0.35 34.49 -4.76
N ALA A 162 1.24 34.14 -5.69
CA ALA A 162 1.02 34.40 -7.12
C ALA A 162 -0.18 33.62 -7.68
N LEU A 163 -0.40 32.39 -7.21
CA LEU A 163 -1.58 31.59 -7.55
C LEU A 163 -2.88 32.29 -7.15
N ASN A 164 -3.00 32.72 -5.89
CA ASN A 164 -4.19 33.38 -5.38
C ASN A 164 -4.42 34.74 -6.05
N ALA A 165 -3.35 35.51 -6.29
CA ALA A 165 -3.43 36.78 -7.02
C ALA A 165 -3.92 36.57 -8.47
N THR A 166 -3.40 35.54 -9.15
CA THR A 166 -3.80 35.18 -10.52
C THR A 166 -5.27 34.77 -10.60
N LEU A 167 -5.74 33.94 -9.66
CA LEU A 167 -7.15 33.53 -9.62
C LEU A 167 -8.07 34.71 -9.28
N SER A 168 -7.68 35.58 -8.35
CA SER A 168 -8.44 36.78 -8.00
C SER A 168 -8.60 37.72 -9.20
N ASP A 169 -7.50 37.98 -9.92
CA ASP A 169 -7.51 38.82 -11.11
C ASP A 169 -8.29 38.19 -12.28
N GLY A 170 -8.14 36.88 -12.47
CA GLY A 170 -8.93 36.11 -13.44
C GLY A 170 -10.42 36.18 -13.15
N LEU A 171 -10.85 36.05 -11.90
CA LEU A 171 -12.27 36.14 -11.50
C LEU A 171 -12.83 37.56 -11.55
N LYS A 172 -12.00 38.60 -11.38
CA LYS A 172 -12.41 39.99 -11.65
C LYS A 172 -12.67 40.22 -13.13
N THR A 173 -11.83 39.63 -13.99
CA THR A 173 -11.92 39.76 -15.45
C THR A 173 -13.05 38.88 -16.02
N PHE A 174 -13.22 37.68 -15.48
CA PHE A 174 -14.20 36.68 -15.89
C PHE A 174 -15.07 36.24 -14.70
N PRO A 175 -15.98 37.12 -14.23
CA PRO A 175 -16.78 36.86 -13.04
C PRO A 175 -17.76 35.70 -13.21
N GLU A 176 -18.07 35.24 -14.41
CA GLU A 176 -18.95 34.08 -14.64
C GLU A 176 -18.17 32.79 -14.95
N SER A 177 -16.84 32.80 -14.83
CA SER A 177 -16.03 31.61 -15.08
C SER A 177 -16.23 30.56 -13.98
N VAL A 178 -16.93 29.48 -14.33
CA VAL A 178 -17.06 28.31 -13.47
C VAL A 178 -15.71 27.60 -13.27
N LYS A 179 -14.85 27.52 -14.30
CA LYS A 179 -13.56 26.81 -14.19
C LYS A 179 -12.60 27.51 -13.24
N LEU A 180 -12.53 28.85 -13.26
CA LEU A 180 -11.70 29.61 -12.32
C LEU A 180 -12.21 29.47 -10.87
N ARG A 181 -13.54 29.46 -10.67
CA ARG A 181 -14.13 29.21 -9.34
C ARG A 181 -13.86 27.80 -8.83
N ILE A 182 -13.99 26.78 -9.70
CA ILE A 182 -13.60 25.40 -9.36
C ILE A 182 -12.14 25.37 -8.94
N LYS A 183 -11.25 26.01 -9.72
CA LYS A 183 -9.82 26.05 -9.41
C LYS A 183 -9.55 26.71 -8.06
N GLN A 184 -10.24 27.80 -7.74
CA GLN A 184 -10.15 28.45 -6.43
C GLN A 184 -10.60 27.53 -5.29
N ALA A 185 -11.71 26.82 -5.44
CA ALA A 185 -12.18 25.85 -4.46
C ALA A 185 -11.17 24.69 -4.25
N GLU A 186 -10.55 24.19 -5.32
CA GLU A 186 -9.50 23.17 -5.25
C GLU A 186 -8.25 23.65 -4.50
N VAL A 187 -7.89 24.95 -4.62
CA VAL A 187 -6.76 25.54 -3.89
C VAL A 187 -7.02 25.55 -2.39
N PHE A 188 -8.23 25.93 -1.95
CA PHE A 188 -8.60 25.80 -0.53
C PHE A 188 -8.53 24.35 -0.05
N TYR A 189 -9.05 23.41 -0.87
CA TYR A 189 -9.02 21.99 -0.55
C TYR A 189 -7.59 21.46 -0.38
N LYS A 190 -6.68 21.73 -1.33
CA LYS A 190 -5.27 21.30 -1.26
C LYS A 190 -4.49 21.94 -0.12
N SER A 191 -4.93 23.11 0.34
CA SER A 191 -4.36 23.79 1.51
C SER A 191 -4.88 23.22 2.84
N ASN A 192 -5.71 22.15 2.80
CA ASN A 192 -6.42 21.57 3.94
C ASN A 192 -7.36 22.55 4.67
N ASP A 193 -7.75 23.66 4.02
CA ASP A 193 -8.79 24.56 4.51
C ASP A 193 -10.17 24.02 4.09
N TRP A 194 -10.61 23.01 4.82
CA TRP A 194 -11.87 22.30 4.56
C TRP A 194 -13.10 23.20 4.62
N GLU A 195 -13.09 24.23 5.49
CA GLU A 195 -14.23 25.13 5.67
C GLU A 195 -14.37 26.11 4.50
N SER A 196 -13.26 26.72 4.05
CA SER A 196 -13.29 27.60 2.88
C SER A 196 -13.56 26.82 1.60
N ALA A 197 -13.02 25.60 1.47
CA ALA A 197 -13.33 24.72 0.34
C ALA A 197 -14.82 24.34 0.30
N LEU A 198 -15.40 23.95 1.44
CA LEU A 198 -16.82 23.61 1.53
C LEU A 198 -17.71 24.81 1.18
N ARG A 199 -17.38 26.00 1.68
CA ARG A 199 -18.10 27.24 1.33
C ARG A 199 -18.02 27.54 -0.17
N ALA A 200 -16.82 27.46 -0.76
CA ALA A 200 -16.62 27.72 -2.19
C ALA A 200 -17.38 26.72 -3.08
N PHE A 201 -17.39 25.43 -2.72
CA PHE A 201 -18.17 24.43 -3.45
C PHE A 201 -19.69 24.59 -3.28
N ASN A 202 -20.15 25.07 -2.12
CA ASN A 202 -21.57 25.36 -1.91
C ASN A 202 -22.01 26.62 -2.68
N ASP A 203 -21.20 27.67 -2.73
CA ASP A 203 -21.46 28.84 -3.58
C ASP A 203 -21.52 28.44 -5.06
N LEU A 204 -20.62 27.56 -5.52
CA LEU A 204 -20.70 26.98 -6.87
C LEU A 204 -22.03 26.26 -7.13
N LYS A 205 -22.54 25.50 -6.16
CA LYS A 205 -23.85 24.81 -6.27
C LYS A 205 -25.01 25.81 -6.37
N GLU A 206 -24.96 26.90 -5.61
CA GLU A 206 -26.04 27.91 -5.55
C GLU A 206 -26.02 28.84 -6.75
N SER A 207 -24.84 29.35 -7.11
CA SER A 207 -24.64 30.32 -8.18
C SER A 207 -24.64 29.69 -9.58
N PHE A 208 -24.22 28.42 -9.71
CA PHE A 208 -24.12 27.71 -10.99
C PHE A 208 -24.73 26.30 -10.91
N PRO A 209 -26.04 26.16 -10.64
CA PRO A 209 -26.67 24.88 -10.37
C PRO A 209 -26.64 23.91 -11.56
N GLU A 210 -26.52 24.41 -12.79
CA GLU A 210 -26.46 23.61 -14.02
C GLU A 210 -25.02 23.28 -14.46
N ALA A 211 -24.01 23.68 -13.69
CA ALA A 211 -22.62 23.36 -14.01
C ALA A 211 -22.26 21.92 -13.61
N GLY A 212 -22.48 20.97 -14.51
CA GLY A 212 -22.18 19.54 -14.28
C GLY A 212 -20.78 19.29 -13.74
N GLN A 213 -19.75 19.94 -14.30
CA GLN A 213 -18.37 19.78 -13.86
C GLN A 213 -18.10 20.33 -12.44
N ALA A 214 -18.83 21.38 -12.01
CA ALA A 214 -18.73 21.88 -10.65
C ALA A 214 -19.25 20.85 -9.64
N HIS A 215 -20.33 20.14 -10.00
CA HIS A 215 -20.89 19.06 -9.19
C HIS A 215 -19.96 17.84 -9.12
N VAL A 216 -19.25 17.48 -10.20
CA VAL A 216 -18.22 16.44 -10.17
C VAL A 216 -17.15 16.76 -9.13
N ARG A 217 -16.61 17.99 -9.20
CA ARG A 217 -15.54 18.45 -8.30
C ARG A 217 -16.01 18.58 -6.85
N ARG A 218 -17.23 19.06 -6.63
CA ARG A 218 -17.89 19.08 -5.31
C ARG A 218 -18.06 17.66 -4.76
N GLY A 219 -18.53 16.71 -5.56
CA GLY A 219 -18.68 15.30 -5.15
C GLY A 219 -17.33 14.69 -4.74
N ALA A 220 -16.28 14.87 -5.53
CA ALA A 220 -14.94 14.41 -5.21
C ALA A 220 -14.40 15.03 -3.90
N PHE A 221 -14.61 16.34 -3.70
CA PHE A 221 -14.27 17.02 -2.45
C PHE A 221 -15.02 16.44 -1.25
N LEU A 222 -16.34 16.26 -1.34
CA LEU A 222 -17.18 15.75 -0.26
C LEU A 222 -16.82 14.31 0.15
N ILE A 223 -16.42 13.46 -0.81
CA ILE A 223 -15.88 12.12 -0.55
C ILE A 223 -14.61 12.21 0.30
N ASN A 224 -13.71 13.13 -0.01
CA ASN A 224 -12.48 13.34 0.77
C ASN A 224 -12.74 13.98 2.13
N LEU A 225 -13.70 14.91 2.21
CA LEU A 225 -14.16 15.46 3.49
C LEU A 225 -14.77 14.39 4.38
N ALA A 226 -15.55 13.46 3.81
CA ALA A 226 -16.09 12.31 4.54
C ALA A 226 -14.97 11.41 5.07
N ARG A 227 -13.91 11.15 4.29
CA ARG A 227 -12.72 10.41 4.76
C ARG A 227 -12.04 11.12 5.93
N TYR A 228 -11.89 12.44 5.84
CA TYR A 228 -11.34 13.25 6.92
C TYR A 228 -12.19 13.15 8.19
N TYR A 229 -13.52 13.28 8.09
CA TYR A 229 -14.42 13.12 9.23
C TYR A 229 -14.41 11.69 9.80
N GLN A 230 -14.31 10.66 8.96
CA GLN A 230 -14.13 9.28 9.41
C GLN A 230 -12.84 9.11 10.22
N TRP A 231 -11.73 9.66 9.72
CA TRP A 231 -10.44 9.65 10.42
C TRP A 231 -10.49 10.40 11.76
N ALA A 232 -11.23 11.52 11.81
CA ALA A 232 -11.45 12.31 13.02
C ALA A 232 -12.55 11.76 13.96
N TYR A 233 -13.10 10.57 13.70
CA TYR A 233 -14.19 9.95 14.48
C TYR A 233 -15.50 10.77 14.54
N ARG A 234 -15.75 11.63 13.55
CA ARG A 234 -16.96 12.46 13.38
C ARG A 234 -17.97 11.80 12.44
N HIS A 235 -18.54 10.68 12.89
CA HIS A 235 -19.37 9.82 12.04
C HIS A 235 -20.65 10.47 11.48
N PRO A 236 -21.42 11.28 12.24
CA PRO A 236 -22.60 11.96 11.69
C PRO A 236 -22.25 12.88 10.51
N GLU A 237 -21.19 13.67 10.66
CA GLU A 237 -20.73 14.60 9.61
C GLU A 237 -20.15 13.85 8.42
N ALA A 238 -19.45 12.73 8.65
CA ALA A 238 -19.00 11.85 7.57
C ALA A 238 -20.17 11.32 6.75
N ASN A 239 -21.23 10.84 7.40
CA ASN A 239 -22.42 10.31 6.72
C ASN A 239 -23.19 11.40 5.97
N GLN A 240 -23.27 12.62 6.53
CA GLN A 240 -23.85 13.75 5.84
C GLN A 240 -23.03 14.10 4.58
N ALA A 241 -21.71 14.20 4.69
CA ALA A 241 -20.84 14.47 3.53
C ALA A 241 -20.97 13.39 2.44
N LEU A 242 -21.11 12.11 2.80
CA LEU A 242 -21.38 11.04 1.83
C LEU A 242 -22.77 11.15 1.19
N THR A 243 -23.76 11.68 1.90
CA THR A 243 -25.10 11.95 1.35
C THR A 243 -25.03 13.10 0.35
N ASP A 244 -24.37 14.20 0.73
CA ASP A 244 -24.19 15.37 -0.12
C ASP A 244 -23.35 15.05 -1.36
N ALA A 245 -22.38 14.14 -1.24
CA ALA A 245 -21.58 13.66 -2.36
C ALA A 245 -22.44 12.86 -3.37
N GLU A 246 -23.36 12.03 -2.91
CA GLU A 246 -24.27 11.29 -3.78
C GLU A 246 -25.23 12.23 -4.53
N GLU A 247 -25.75 13.25 -3.84
CA GLU A 247 -26.53 14.32 -4.46
C GLU A 247 -25.70 15.04 -5.55
N ALA A 248 -24.46 15.42 -5.23
CA ALA A 248 -23.57 16.09 -6.18
C ALA A 248 -23.34 15.24 -7.43
N LEU A 249 -23.03 13.95 -7.28
CA LEU A 249 -22.81 13.06 -8.43
C LEU A 249 -24.09 12.79 -9.24
N THR A 250 -25.26 12.86 -8.61
CA THR A 250 -26.56 12.79 -9.30
C THR A 250 -26.78 14.04 -10.17
N LEU A 251 -26.50 15.23 -9.62
CA LEU A 251 -26.56 16.49 -10.37
C LEU A 251 -25.52 16.53 -11.48
N ALA A 252 -24.30 16.02 -11.24
CA ALA A 252 -23.26 15.92 -12.25
C ALA A 252 -23.70 15.09 -13.46
N ASN A 253 -24.32 13.92 -13.24
CA ASN A 253 -24.90 13.13 -14.33
C ASN A 253 -26.02 13.87 -15.06
N ARG A 254 -26.92 14.54 -14.32
CA ARG A 254 -28.04 15.30 -14.90
C ARG A 254 -27.58 16.43 -15.81
N PHE A 255 -26.48 17.09 -15.45
CA PHE A 255 -25.96 18.27 -16.15
C PHE A 255 -24.70 17.98 -16.97
N ASN A 256 -24.53 16.73 -17.44
CA ASN A 256 -23.48 16.32 -18.36
C ASN A 256 -22.05 16.67 -17.89
N GLY A 257 -21.75 16.45 -16.60
CA GLY A 257 -20.37 16.47 -16.10
C GLY A 257 -19.53 15.37 -16.74
N ASP A 258 -18.21 15.44 -16.58
CA ASP A 258 -17.30 14.43 -17.14
C ASP A 258 -17.63 13.02 -16.62
N GLN A 259 -18.08 12.13 -17.51
CA GLN A 259 -18.57 10.81 -17.15
C GLN A 259 -17.48 9.91 -16.53
N LEU A 260 -16.24 10.04 -16.98
CA LEU A 260 -15.12 9.27 -16.46
C LEU A 260 -14.82 9.67 -15.02
N GLU A 261 -14.83 10.97 -14.73
CA GLU A 261 -14.65 11.48 -13.37
C GLU A 261 -15.84 11.18 -12.46
N ILE A 262 -17.07 11.19 -13.00
CA ILE A 262 -18.28 10.77 -12.28
C ILE A 262 -18.17 9.30 -11.88
N ASP A 263 -17.76 8.42 -12.78
CA ASP A 263 -17.64 6.99 -12.51
C ASP A 263 -16.53 6.71 -11.48
N LEU A 264 -15.40 7.42 -11.56
CA LEU A 264 -14.34 7.38 -10.54
C LEU A 264 -14.86 7.82 -9.17
N ALA A 265 -15.53 8.98 -9.09
CA ALA A 265 -16.07 9.50 -7.84
C ALA A 265 -17.17 8.60 -7.27
N THR A 266 -18.04 8.05 -8.13
CA THR A 266 -19.09 7.10 -7.73
C THR A 266 -18.47 5.83 -7.17
N GLY A 267 -17.42 5.30 -7.81
CA GLY A 267 -16.66 4.15 -7.32
C GLY A 267 -16.05 4.41 -5.94
N LEU A 268 -15.45 5.59 -5.73
CA LEU A 268 -14.87 5.98 -4.44
C LEU A 268 -15.93 6.16 -3.35
N LEU A 269 -17.07 6.79 -3.68
CA LEU A 269 -18.20 7.01 -2.77
C LEU A 269 -18.79 5.67 -2.29
N THR A 270 -19.09 4.79 -3.23
CA THR A 270 -19.69 3.47 -2.94
C THR A 270 -18.71 2.57 -2.20
N ASN A 271 -17.40 2.66 -2.51
CA ASN A 271 -16.34 2.01 -1.73
C ASN A 271 -16.33 2.50 -0.27
N LEU A 272 -16.50 3.80 -0.02
CA LEU A 272 -16.59 4.34 1.35
C LEU A 272 -17.83 3.89 2.10
N ARG A 273 -18.92 3.58 1.39
CA ARG A 273 -20.15 2.99 1.94
C ARG A 273 -20.12 1.45 1.99
N ALA A 274 -19.01 0.83 1.57
CA ALA A 274 -18.85 -0.62 1.44
C ALA A 274 -19.86 -1.30 0.50
N ASP A 275 -20.41 -0.56 -0.46
CA ASP A 275 -21.18 -1.12 -1.57
C ASP A 275 -20.20 -1.57 -2.67
N TRP A 276 -19.59 -2.73 -2.44
CA TRP A 276 -18.54 -3.30 -3.30
C TRP A 276 -19.01 -3.59 -4.72
N THR A 277 -20.29 -3.91 -4.89
CA THR A 277 -20.89 -4.24 -6.19
C THR A 277 -21.04 -2.99 -7.04
N ARG A 278 -21.62 -1.91 -6.49
CA ARG A 278 -21.67 -0.62 -7.21
C ARG A 278 -20.28 -0.04 -7.41
N SER A 279 -19.38 -0.21 -6.44
CA SER A 279 -18.01 0.26 -6.54
C SER A 279 -17.24 -0.41 -7.67
N GLU A 280 -17.27 -1.75 -7.75
CA GLU A 280 -16.65 -2.49 -8.84
C GLU A 280 -17.22 -2.06 -10.20
N THR A 281 -18.56 -1.92 -10.29
CA THR A 281 -19.23 -1.52 -11.54
C THR A 281 -18.81 -0.13 -11.99
N ALA A 282 -18.76 0.85 -11.08
CA ALA A 282 -18.36 2.21 -11.39
C ALA A 282 -16.87 2.30 -11.78
N PHE A 283 -15.97 1.67 -11.01
CA PHE A 283 -14.55 1.64 -11.37
C PHE A 283 -14.27 0.89 -12.67
N ARG A 284 -15.04 -0.15 -12.99
CA ARG A 284 -14.95 -0.86 -14.26
C ARG A 284 -15.29 0.03 -15.44
N ARG A 285 -16.41 0.75 -15.39
CA ARG A 285 -16.78 1.72 -16.43
C ARG A 285 -15.69 2.80 -16.60
N ALA A 286 -15.14 3.30 -15.50
CA ALA A 286 -14.03 4.25 -15.55
C ALA A 286 -12.75 3.65 -16.17
N ALA A 287 -12.36 2.43 -15.80
CA ALA A 287 -11.13 1.80 -16.24
C ALA A 287 -11.19 1.27 -17.70
N GLU A 288 -12.38 0.94 -18.18
CA GLU A 288 -12.61 0.51 -19.57
C GLU A 288 -12.60 1.67 -20.58
N ASN A 289 -12.66 2.93 -20.11
CA ASN A 289 -12.50 4.10 -20.96
C ASN A 289 -11.09 4.15 -21.57
N PRO A 290 -10.93 4.36 -22.90
CA PRO A 290 -9.61 4.50 -23.53
C PRO A 290 -8.77 5.65 -22.97
N ALA A 291 -9.42 6.74 -22.54
CA ALA A 291 -8.77 7.92 -21.94
C ALA A 291 -8.64 7.81 -20.40
N ALA A 292 -8.85 6.62 -19.82
CA ALA A 292 -8.79 6.42 -18.38
C ALA A 292 -7.41 6.80 -17.79
N PRO A 293 -7.35 7.70 -16.80
CA PRO A 293 -6.12 7.95 -16.06
C PRO A 293 -5.74 6.71 -15.25
N VAL A 294 -4.45 6.59 -14.88
CA VAL A 294 -3.92 5.47 -14.07
C VAL A 294 -4.71 5.20 -12.79
N THR A 295 -5.35 6.23 -12.25
CA THR A 295 -6.21 6.11 -11.07
C THR A 295 -7.38 5.15 -11.28
N ALA A 296 -7.95 5.01 -12.48
CA ALA A 296 -9.09 4.14 -12.75
C ALA A 296 -8.76 2.64 -12.69
N PRO A 297 -7.84 2.09 -13.50
CA PRO A 297 -7.45 0.68 -13.40
C PRO A 297 -6.87 0.35 -12.03
N ARG A 298 -6.16 1.31 -11.40
CA ARG A 298 -5.67 1.17 -10.02
C ARG A 298 -6.79 0.98 -9.00
N GLN A 299 -7.78 1.87 -8.97
CA GLN A 299 -8.88 1.78 -8.01
C GLN A 299 -9.74 0.53 -8.23
N LEU A 300 -9.92 0.11 -9.49
CA LEU A 300 -10.58 -1.16 -9.81
C LEU A 300 -9.77 -2.36 -9.28
N GLY A 301 -8.47 -2.38 -9.54
CA GLY A 301 -7.56 -3.41 -9.04
C GLY A 301 -7.56 -3.48 -7.52
N TYR A 302 -7.55 -2.36 -6.83
CA TYR A 302 -7.68 -2.30 -5.37
C TYR A 302 -9.03 -2.83 -4.91
N CYS A 303 -10.13 -2.36 -5.50
CA CYS A 303 -11.48 -2.83 -5.16
C CYS A 303 -11.61 -4.35 -5.32
N LEU A 304 -11.09 -4.92 -6.41
CA LEU A 304 -11.08 -6.36 -6.64
C LEU A 304 -10.16 -7.12 -5.67
N THR A 305 -9.01 -6.54 -5.33
CA THR A 305 -8.08 -7.10 -4.33
C THR A 305 -8.74 -7.18 -2.95
N TYR A 306 -9.42 -6.10 -2.55
CA TYR A 306 -10.20 -6.02 -1.31
C TYR A 306 -11.43 -6.92 -1.31
N GLN A 307 -11.94 -7.32 -2.48
CA GLN A 307 -13.01 -8.33 -2.56
C GLN A 307 -12.51 -9.76 -2.62
N GLY A 308 -11.19 -9.97 -2.57
CA GLY A 308 -10.61 -11.30 -2.68
C GLY A 308 -10.43 -11.84 -4.10
N LYS A 309 -10.86 -11.08 -5.10
CA LYS A 309 -10.88 -11.46 -6.53
C LYS A 309 -9.51 -11.25 -7.18
N LEU A 310 -8.44 -11.83 -6.62
CA LEU A 310 -7.04 -11.56 -7.01
C LEU A 310 -6.76 -11.81 -8.50
N ALA A 311 -7.23 -12.93 -9.05
CA ALA A 311 -7.06 -13.25 -10.47
C ALA A 311 -7.74 -12.22 -11.40
N LYS A 312 -8.82 -11.57 -10.94
CA LYS A 312 -9.46 -10.49 -11.69
C LYS A 312 -8.76 -9.15 -11.46
N ALA A 313 -8.15 -8.93 -10.30
CA ALA A 313 -7.45 -7.70 -9.94
C ALA A 313 -6.12 -7.54 -10.69
N GLU A 314 -5.40 -8.64 -10.90
CA GLU A 314 -4.09 -8.69 -11.54
C GLU A 314 -3.97 -7.91 -12.86
N PRO A 315 -4.81 -8.16 -13.89
CA PRO A 315 -4.68 -7.45 -15.17
C PRO A 315 -4.89 -5.94 -15.03
N TRP A 316 -5.71 -5.49 -14.08
CA TRP A 316 -5.97 -4.07 -13.85
C TRP A 316 -4.81 -3.39 -13.14
N LEU A 317 -4.22 -4.04 -12.13
CA LEU A 317 -3.03 -3.51 -11.47
C LEU A 317 -1.80 -3.55 -12.39
N HIS A 318 -1.68 -4.58 -13.25
CA HIS A 318 -0.67 -4.62 -14.28
C HIS A 318 -0.81 -3.45 -15.26
N ARG A 319 -2.03 -3.18 -15.75
CA ARG A 319 -2.30 -2.01 -16.61
C ARG A 319 -2.00 -0.69 -15.91
N ALA A 320 -2.34 -0.56 -14.62
CA ALA A 320 -2.02 0.63 -13.85
C ALA A 320 -0.50 0.83 -13.73
N ARG A 321 0.25 -0.24 -13.45
CA ARG A 321 1.72 -0.22 -13.41
C ARG A 321 2.36 0.14 -14.76
N GLN A 322 1.78 -0.32 -15.88
CA GLN A 322 2.27 0.07 -17.20
C GLN A 322 2.10 1.58 -17.48
N GLN A 323 1.09 2.21 -16.87
CA GLN A 323 0.81 3.64 -17.03
C GLN A 323 1.59 4.51 -16.05
N ASP A 324 1.84 4.01 -14.84
CA ASP A 324 2.65 4.65 -13.79
C ASP A 324 3.53 3.59 -13.11
N PRO A 325 4.72 3.30 -13.66
CA PRO A 325 5.63 2.30 -13.11
C PRO A 325 6.10 2.61 -11.68
N ASP A 326 6.06 3.87 -11.26
CA ASP A 326 6.59 4.36 -9.99
C ASP A 326 5.54 4.39 -8.86
N ASP A 327 4.27 4.06 -9.13
CA ASP A 327 3.22 4.05 -8.11
C ASP A 327 3.42 2.92 -7.08
N SER A 328 4.06 3.28 -5.96
CA SER A 328 4.36 2.38 -4.84
C SER A 328 3.15 1.58 -4.33
N ASP A 329 1.96 2.18 -4.31
CA ASP A 329 0.76 1.49 -3.84
C ASP A 329 0.29 0.43 -4.84
N THR A 330 0.34 0.73 -6.15
CA THR A 330 -0.05 -0.20 -7.20
C THR A 330 0.91 -1.38 -7.23
N ASN A 331 2.20 -1.08 -7.15
CA ASN A 331 3.27 -2.08 -7.12
C ASN A 331 3.15 -3.01 -5.90
N ARG A 332 2.85 -2.46 -4.72
CA ARG A 332 2.62 -3.25 -3.50
C ARG A 332 1.43 -4.22 -3.65
N HIS A 333 0.30 -3.75 -4.18
CA HIS A 333 -0.88 -4.60 -4.37
C HIS A 333 -0.68 -5.65 -5.47
N TYR A 334 0.02 -5.30 -6.55
CA TYR A 334 0.37 -6.24 -7.62
C TYR A 334 1.32 -7.34 -7.13
N ALA A 335 2.39 -6.96 -6.42
CA ALA A 335 3.33 -7.89 -5.81
C ALA A 335 2.63 -8.86 -4.84
N HIS A 336 1.66 -8.37 -4.06
CA HIS A 336 0.84 -9.20 -3.19
C HIS A 336 0.04 -10.26 -3.98
N ILE A 337 -0.62 -9.88 -5.08
CA ILE A 337 -1.38 -10.82 -5.93
C ILE A 337 -0.45 -11.91 -6.49
N ARG A 338 0.69 -11.52 -7.07
CA ARG A 338 1.66 -12.46 -7.67
C ARG A 338 2.23 -13.42 -6.63
N ARG A 339 2.53 -12.91 -5.43
CA ARG A 339 2.95 -13.71 -4.25
C ARG A 339 1.91 -14.76 -3.86
N TRP A 340 0.62 -14.42 -3.92
CA TRP A 340 -0.46 -15.34 -3.59
C TRP A 340 -0.64 -16.44 -4.63
N GLN A 341 -0.38 -16.13 -5.91
CA GLN A 341 -0.47 -17.09 -7.02
C GLN A 341 0.76 -18.01 -7.12
N GLY A 342 1.77 -17.83 -6.25
CA GLY A 342 3.03 -18.59 -6.32
C GLY A 342 3.94 -18.19 -7.49
N HIS A 343 3.65 -17.07 -8.16
CA HIS A 343 4.45 -16.52 -9.24
C HIS A 343 5.54 -15.61 -8.65
N TYR A 344 6.62 -16.21 -8.16
CA TYR A 344 7.74 -15.49 -7.54
C TYR A 344 8.71 -14.89 -8.54
N ASP A 345 8.69 -15.36 -9.79
CA ASP A 345 9.66 -15.03 -10.83
C ASP A 345 9.61 -13.55 -11.26
N ASP A 346 8.49 -12.85 -11.00
CA ASP A 346 8.25 -11.46 -11.43
C ASP A 346 8.08 -10.47 -10.24
N ILE A 347 8.35 -10.90 -9.01
CA ILE A 347 8.17 -10.06 -7.81
C ILE A 347 9.39 -9.15 -7.63
N ILE A 348 9.45 -8.09 -8.43
CA ILE A 348 10.35 -6.96 -8.18
C ILE A 348 9.72 -6.07 -7.11
N ILE A 349 10.22 -6.15 -5.89
CA ILE A 349 9.86 -5.17 -4.86
C ILE A 349 10.84 -4.00 -4.97
N TYR A 350 10.45 -2.95 -5.70
CA TYR A 350 11.18 -1.69 -5.66
C TYR A 350 11.14 -1.11 -4.24
N SER A 351 12.32 -1.07 -3.61
CA SER A 351 12.68 0.05 -2.73
C SER A 351 12.90 1.26 -3.62
N ASP A 352 12.65 2.44 -3.08
CA ASP A 352 13.06 3.71 -3.65
C ASP A 352 14.37 3.56 -4.45
N GLN A 353 14.30 3.92 -5.75
CA GLN A 353 15.35 4.01 -6.79
C GLN A 353 15.37 2.94 -7.93
N SER A 354 14.55 3.23 -8.96
CA SER A 354 14.70 3.10 -10.44
C SER A 354 15.32 1.89 -11.17
N SER A 355 14.53 1.35 -12.15
CA SER A 355 14.78 0.57 -13.40
C SER A 355 15.78 -0.62 -13.42
N ASP A 356 15.59 -1.81 -14.01
CA ASP A 356 14.56 -2.37 -14.92
C ASP A 356 14.67 -3.94 -15.00
N HIS A 357 13.54 -4.63 -14.75
CA HIS A 357 12.94 -5.86 -15.35
C HIS A 357 13.67 -7.22 -15.52
N ASP A 358 12.95 -8.27 -15.04
CA ASP A 358 13.10 -9.75 -15.11
C ASP A 358 14.39 -10.36 -14.51
N CYS A 359 14.38 -11.63 -14.07
CA CYS A 359 15.42 -12.59 -14.46
C CYS A 359 15.29 -13.99 -13.83
N ALA A 360 14.92 -14.96 -14.67
CA ALA A 360 15.89 -16.02 -14.91
C ALA A 360 17.15 -15.36 -15.52
N PHE A 361 18.31 -15.39 -14.84
CA PHE A 361 19.53 -14.77 -15.39
C PHE A 361 20.06 -15.57 -16.58
N ALA A 362 19.63 -15.20 -17.78
CA ALA A 362 20.26 -15.55 -19.05
C ALA A 362 20.47 -14.26 -19.87
N GLY A 363 21.57 -13.56 -19.59
CA GLY A 363 22.27 -12.70 -20.55
C GLY A 363 21.73 -11.28 -20.78
N ARG A 364 22.29 -10.29 -20.07
CA ARG A 364 22.79 -9.00 -20.63
C ARG A 364 23.66 -8.25 -19.60
N PRO A 365 24.60 -7.39 -20.04
CA PRO A 365 25.67 -6.84 -19.19
C PRO A 365 25.20 -5.58 -18.43
N ALA A 366 25.39 -5.56 -17.12
CA ALA A 366 25.08 -4.43 -16.25
C ALA A 366 26.31 -3.52 -16.09
N SER A 367 26.17 -2.25 -16.45
CA SER A 367 27.06 -1.17 -16.00
C SER A 367 26.27 -0.30 -15.04
N HIS A 368 26.60 -0.41 -13.75
CA HIS A 368 26.18 0.44 -12.63
C HIS A 368 24.87 0.07 -11.91
N LEU A 369 24.99 -0.81 -10.90
CA LEU A 369 24.44 -0.73 -9.52
C LEU A 369 24.63 -2.11 -8.84
N ASN A 370 24.89 -2.17 -7.53
CA ASN A 370 25.03 -3.42 -6.77
C ASN A 370 23.63 -4.04 -6.58
N ASP A 371 23.46 -5.31 -6.95
CA ASP A 371 22.16 -5.98 -6.91
C ASP A 371 21.74 -6.35 -5.47
N ASP A 372 20.63 -5.76 -5.01
CA ASP A 372 19.91 -6.16 -3.79
C ASP A 372 18.90 -7.29 -4.11
N PHE A 373 19.09 -8.48 -3.55
CA PHE A 373 18.20 -9.63 -3.70
C PHE A 373 17.21 -9.71 -2.54
N ARG A 374 15.92 -9.54 -2.81
CA ARG A 374 14.89 -9.72 -1.78
C ARG A 374 14.55 -11.20 -1.61
N LEU A 375 14.85 -11.75 -0.43
CA LEU A 375 14.39 -13.10 -0.08
C LEU A 375 12.88 -13.07 0.17
N PRO A 376 12.10 -14.04 -0.34
CA PRO A 376 10.64 -14.04 -0.20
C PRO A 376 10.19 -14.39 1.22
N MET A 377 10.40 -13.53 2.24
CA MET A 377 10.01 -13.72 3.65
C MET A 377 10.35 -15.11 4.25
N ALA A 378 11.21 -15.86 3.58
CA ALA A 378 11.56 -17.22 3.92
C ALA A 378 12.78 -17.12 4.81
N VAL A 379 12.56 -17.33 6.09
CA VAL A 379 13.61 -17.24 7.09
C VAL A 379 14.52 -18.45 6.90
N MET A 380 15.63 -18.23 6.20
CA MET A 380 16.66 -19.23 5.94
C MET A 380 17.19 -19.85 7.25
N ALA A 381 17.07 -19.14 8.38
CA ALA A 381 17.40 -19.64 9.73
C ALA A 381 16.72 -20.97 10.07
N ASP A 382 15.49 -21.20 9.60
CA ASP A 382 14.69 -22.37 9.94
C ASP A 382 14.58 -23.36 8.77
N HIS A 383 15.38 -23.18 7.72
CA HIS A 383 15.34 -24.02 6.52
C HIS A 383 16.74 -24.49 6.08
N ASP A 384 16.77 -25.65 5.45
CA ASP A 384 17.94 -26.07 4.69
C ASP A 384 17.91 -25.27 3.40
N PHE A 385 19.07 -24.81 2.94
CA PHE A 385 19.14 -23.98 1.76
C PHE A 385 20.40 -24.24 0.97
N GLU A 386 20.36 -23.89 -0.31
CA GLU A 386 21.47 -23.98 -1.23
C GLU A 386 21.51 -22.67 -2.03
N LEU A 387 22.54 -21.86 -1.78
CA LEU A 387 22.79 -20.57 -2.41
C LEU A 387 23.99 -20.70 -3.34
N HIS A 388 23.82 -20.31 -4.60
CA HIS A 388 24.84 -20.34 -5.64
C HIS A 388 25.02 -18.92 -6.19
N ALA A 389 26.25 -18.42 -6.23
CA ALA A 389 26.57 -17.11 -6.78
C ALA A 389 27.83 -17.17 -7.65
N GLU A 390 27.79 -16.62 -8.86
CA GLU A 390 28.95 -16.44 -9.74
C GLU A 390 29.31 -14.95 -9.77
N LEU A 391 30.38 -14.57 -9.09
CA LEU A 391 30.77 -13.19 -8.85
C LEU A 391 32.02 -12.80 -9.66
N SER A 392 32.05 -11.56 -10.13
CA SER A 392 33.22 -10.86 -10.62
C SER A 392 33.58 -9.77 -9.63
N VAL A 393 34.81 -9.77 -9.10
CA VAL A 393 35.26 -8.88 -8.03
C VAL A 393 36.45 -8.08 -8.54
N HIS A 394 36.33 -6.75 -8.54
CA HIS A 394 37.45 -5.87 -8.86
C HIS A 394 38.41 -5.79 -7.69
N ASP A 395 39.67 -6.17 -7.88
CA ASP A 395 40.70 -6.07 -6.83
C ASP A 395 40.98 -4.59 -6.51
N THR A 396 40.74 -4.22 -5.25
CA THR A 396 40.99 -2.86 -4.74
C THR A 396 42.14 -2.82 -3.73
N GLY A 397 42.80 -3.96 -3.47
CA GLY A 397 43.83 -4.08 -2.43
C GLY A 397 43.32 -3.93 -1.00
N ALA A 398 41.99 -3.86 -0.81
CA ALA A 398 41.31 -3.69 0.46
C ALA A 398 40.34 -4.84 0.73
N ARG A 399 39.83 -4.92 1.96
CA ARG A 399 38.80 -5.88 2.36
C ARG A 399 37.48 -5.53 1.64
N GLN A 400 36.84 -6.50 0.99
CA GLN A 400 35.62 -6.30 0.21
C GLN A 400 34.51 -7.28 0.63
N THR A 401 33.36 -6.76 1.00
CA THR A 401 32.16 -7.58 1.22
C THR A 401 31.67 -8.13 -0.10
N LEU A 402 31.51 -9.45 -0.18
CA LEU A 402 31.01 -10.14 -1.37
C LEU A 402 29.51 -10.43 -1.24
N LEU A 403 29.06 -10.80 -0.04
CA LEU A 403 27.67 -11.20 0.22
C LEU A 403 27.30 -10.91 1.68
N ARG A 404 26.22 -10.17 1.94
CA ARG A 404 25.67 -9.93 3.29
C ARG A 404 24.17 -9.63 3.30
N PRO A 405 23.42 -9.91 4.38
CA PRO A 405 22.09 -9.33 4.59
C PRO A 405 22.16 -7.82 4.91
N LEU A 406 21.14 -7.06 4.49
CA LEU A 406 21.12 -5.59 4.61
C LEU A 406 20.81 -5.06 6.02
N LYS A 407 19.85 -5.64 6.75
CA LYS A 407 19.34 -5.05 8.01
C LYS A 407 19.87 -5.71 9.28
N ASP A 408 20.08 -7.02 9.25
CA ASP A 408 20.38 -7.80 10.47
C ASP A 408 21.82 -8.34 10.50
N HIS A 409 22.58 -8.18 9.41
CA HIS A 409 24.02 -8.52 9.28
C HIS A 409 24.47 -9.86 9.92
N CYS A 410 23.61 -10.89 9.86
CA CYS A 410 23.85 -12.15 10.55
C CYS A 410 24.96 -13.04 9.96
N PHE A 411 25.32 -12.84 8.69
CA PHE A 411 26.51 -13.44 8.09
C PHE A 411 27.10 -12.51 7.04
N GLU A 412 28.39 -12.65 6.79
CA GLU A 412 29.09 -11.92 5.72
C GLU A 412 30.14 -12.83 5.08
N ILE A 413 30.17 -12.89 3.76
CA ILE A 413 31.31 -13.41 3.01
C ILE A 413 32.16 -12.24 2.55
N THR A 414 33.44 -12.26 2.87
CA THR A 414 34.38 -11.18 2.57
C THR A 414 35.58 -11.72 1.79
N ARG A 415 36.08 -10.95 0.81
CA ARG A 415 37.46 -11.05 0.28
C ARG A 415 38.37 -10.18 1.13
N GLU A 416 39.39 -10.79 1.75
CA GLU A 416 40.40 -10.09 2.54
C GLU A 416 41.43 -9.40 1.64
N ALA A 417 42.24 -8.50 2.21
CA ALA A 417 43.30 -7.80 1.49
C ALA A 417 44.40 -8.72 0.93
N ASP A 418 44.54 -9.94 1.47
CA ASP A 418 45.44 -10.98 0.93
C ASP A 418 44.77 -11.85 -0.14
N ASN A 419 43.59 -11.44 -0.63
CA ASN A 419 42.75 -12.14 -1.60
C ASN A 419 42.25 -13.51 -1.12
N THR A 420 42.31 -13.83 0.17
CA THR A 420 41.61 -14.99 0.75
C THR A 420 40.16 -14.66 1.07
N LEU A 421 39.30 -15.67 1.21
CA LEU A 421 37.89 -15.50 1.56
C LEU A 421 37.62 -15.92 3.00
N SER A 422 36.79 -15.14 3.68
CA SER A 422 36.27 -15.47 5.00
C SER A 422 34.75 -15.43 5.05
N LEU A 423 34.17 -16.30 5.89
CA LEU A 423 32.76 -16.28 6.29
C LEU A 423 32.72 -15.83 7.75
N SER A 424 32.09 -14.71 8.02
CA SER A 424 31.78 -14.24 9.36
C SER A 424 30.33 -14.56 9.68
N VAL A 425 30.08 -14.99 10.92
CA VAL A 425 28.73 -15.29 11.41
C VAL A 425 28.46 -14.50 12.70
N GLY A 426 27.36 -13.77 12.74
CA GLY A 426 26.87 -12.99 13.88
C GLY A 426 25.53 -13.51 14.42
N ASP A 427 25.03 -12.83 15.46
CA ASP A 427 23.78 -13.18 16.17
C ASP A 427 22.52 -12.50 15.61
N GLY A 428 22.66 -11.62 14.62
CA GLY A 428 21.55 -10.90 13.99
C GLY A 428 21.20 -9.54 14.64
N GLY A 429 21.85 -9.15 15.74
CA GLY A 429 21.56 -7.89 16.44
C GLY A 429 22.75 -6.94 16.59
N SER A 430 23.98 -7.45 16.57
CA SER A 430 25.20 -6.64 16.56
C SER A 430 26.36 -7.38 15.88
N TRP A 431 27.30 -6.65 15.27
CA TRP A 431 28.56 -7.19 14.75
C TRP A 431 29.50 -7.67 15.88
N ARG A 432 29.04 -8.56 16.75
CA ARG A 432 29.92 -9.46 17.49
C ARG A 432 30.00 -10.71 16.66
N SER A 433 30.98 -10.77 15.74
CA SER A 433 31.27 -12.02 15.03
C SER A 433 31.58 -13.06 16.11
N ILE A 434 30.66 -14.00 16.34
CA ILE A 434 30.89 -15.05 17.33
C ILE A 434 32.01 -15.94 16.78
N GLU A 435 32.01 -16.17 15.46
CA GLU A 435 32.98 -17.00 14.76
C GLU A 435 33.30 -16.44 13.35
N ARG A 436 34.57 -16.52 12.96
CA ARG A 436 35.06 -16.19 11.62
C ARG A 436 35.81 -17.38 11.05
N TYR A 437 35.40 -17.81 9.87
CA TYR A 437 35.86 -19.02 9.21
C TYR A 437 36.62 -18.68 7.93
N ARG A 438 37.82 -19.23 7.76
CA ARG A 438 38.56 -19.11 6.50
C ARG A 438 38.02 -20.10 5.47
N LEU A 439 37.44 -19.59 4.38
CA LEU A 439 36.80 -20.38 3.32
C LEU A 439 37.82 -20.98 2.35
N CYS A 440 38.94 -20.29 2.09
CA CYS A 440 40.02 -20.78 1.24
C CYS A 440 41.39 -20.48 1.85
N ASP A 441 42.35 -21.38 1.64
CA ASP A 441 43.72 -21.23 2.14
C ASP A 441 44.66 -20.60 1.11
N GLN A 442 44.16 -20.37 -0.11
CA GLN A 442 44.87 -19.75 -1.22
C GLN A 442 44.09 -18.52 -1.71
N PRO A 443 44.80 -17.50 -2.23
CA PRO A 443 44.19 -16.35 -2.87
C PRO A 443 43.23 -16.76 -3.99
N VAL A 444 42.09 -16.09 -4.08
CA VAL A 444 41.12 -16.26 -5.17
C VAL A 444 41.30 -15.15 -6.21
N GLY A 445 41.03 -15.48 -7.47
CA GLY A 445 41.04 -14.49 -8.55
C GLY A 445 39.75 -13.69 -8.63
N ASP A 446 39.69 -12.80 -9.62
CA ASP A 446 38.60 -11.84 -9.79
C ASP A 446 37.29 -12.45 -10.30
N ARG A 447 37.27 -13.74 -10.67
CA ARG A 447 36.04 -14.48 -10.96
C ARG A 447 35.93 -15.67 -10.03
N LEU A 448 34.80 -15.76 -9.33
CA LEU A 448 34.60 -16.76 -8.29
C LEU A 448 33.17 -17.32 -8.29
N THR A 449 33.05 -18.61 -8.00
CA THR A 449 31.76 -19.27 -7.80
C THR A 449 31.60 -19.61 -6.33
N LEU A 450 30.61 -19.07 -5.65
CA LEU A 450 30.28 -19.37 -4.26
C LEU A 450 29.08 -20.30 -4.23
N ILE A 451 29.21 -21.42 -3.51
CA ILE A 451 28.10 -22.31 -3.22
C ILE A 451 28.03 -22.48 -1.70
N LEU A 452 27.00 -21.93 -1.08
CA LEU A 452 26.73 -22.00 0.34
C LEU A 452 25.52 -22.90 0.58
N VAL A 453 25.73 -24.02 1.25
CA VAL A 453 24.67 -24.99 1.54
C VAL A 453 24.53 -25.14 3.05
N ARG A 454 23.31 -24.98 3.56
CA ARG A 454 22.92 -25.43 4.89
C ARG A 454 22.11 -26.71 4.76
N ALA A 455 22.59 -27.76 5.39
CA ALA A 455 21.89 -29.04 5.47
C ALA A 455 22.00 -29.60 6.89
N GLN A 456 20.86 -29.91 7.53
CA GLN A 456 20.82 -30.52 8.87
C GLN A 456 21.60 -29.75 9.94
N GLY A 457 21.52 -28.41 9.90
CA GLY A 457 22.22 -27.54 10.84
C GLY A 457 23.73 -27.45 10.63
N ARG A 458 24.27 -27.94 9.50
CA ARG A 458 25.67 -27.71 9.08
C ARG A 458 25.72 -26.79 7.89
N ILE A 459 26.68 -25.86 7.90
CA ILE A 459 26.96 -25.01 6.76
C ILE A 459 28.20 -25.53 6.04
N SER A 460 28.09 -25.68 4.73
CA SER A 460 29.20 -25.95 3.85
C SER A 460 29.32 -24.83 2.83
N CYS A 461 30.55 -24.40 2.57
CA CYS A 461 30.83 -23.41 1.56
C CYS A 461 31.86 -23.96 0.59
N ARG A 462 31.59 -23.85 -0.70
CA ARG A 462 32.51 -24.19 -1.77
C ARG A 462 32.82 -22.95 -2.60
N VAL A 463 34.10 -22.73 -2.85
CA VAL A 463 34.61 -21.59 -3.61
C VAL A 463 35.29 -22.09 -4.88
N SER A 464 34.71 -21.78 -6.04
CA SER A 464 35.18 -22.17 -7.37
C SER A 464 35.44 -23.69 -7.46
N THR A 465 36.65 -24.09 -7.85
CA THR A 465 37.05 -25.51 -7.97
C THR A 465 37.62 -26.09 -6.67
N GLN A 466 37.65 -25.31 -5.58
CA GLN A 466 38.20 -25.78 -4.31
C GLN A 466 37.26 -26.78 -3.62
N PRO A 467 37.78 -27.67 -2.75
CA PRO A 467 36.95 -28.53 -1.92
C PRO A 467 35.99 -27.73 -1.05
N ALA A 468 34.77 -28.22 -0.86
CA ALA A 468 33.84 -27.61 0.06
C ALA A 468 34.37 -27.69 1.50
N LYS A 469 34.44 -26.57 2.20
CA LYS A 469 34.74 -26.53 3.63
C LYS A 469 33.44 -26.61 4.41
N GLN A 470 33.42 -27.44 5.44
CA GLN A 470 32.29 -27.56 6.36
C GLN A 470 32.60 -26.88 7.68
N PHE A 471 31.60 -26.20 8.21
CA PHE A 471 31.67 -25.51 9.49
C PHE A 471 30.52 -26.00 10.36
N GLY A 472 30.79 -26.17 11.65
CA GLY A 472 29.71 -26.33 12.62
C GLY A 472 28.98 -25.01 12.69
N ALA A 473 27.73 -24.96 12.25
CA ALA A 473 26.87 -23.87 12.65
C ALA A 473 26.38 -24.22 14.06
N SER A 474 26.37 -23.26 14.98
CA SER A 474 25.47 -23.40 16.12
C SER A 474 24.05 -23.62 15.55
N ASN A 475 23.20 -24.38 16.26
CA ASN A 475 21.79 -24.53 15.88
C ASN A 475 21.04 -23.16 15.80
N ASP A 476 21.72 -22.09 16.21
CA ASP A 476 21.29 -20.71 16.36
C ASP A 476 21.73 -19.76 15.24
N LEU A 477 22.33 -20.28 14.15
CA LEU A 477 22.70 -19.43 13.02
C LEU A 477 21.43 -18.93 12.31
N LEU A 478 21.02 -17.71 12.68
CA LEU A 478 19.84 -17.04 12.16
C LEU A 478 20.24 -16.40 10.83
N ILE A 479 19.72 -16.87 9.71
CA ILE A 479 19.73 -16.08 8.47
C ILE A 479 18.30 -15.56 8.28
N PRO A 480 18.01 -14.32 8.68
CA PRO A 480 16.70 -13.74 8.51
C PRO A 480 16.43 -13.62 7.01
N GLY A 481 15.17 -13.88 6.64
CA GLY A 481 14.71 -13.88 5.25
C GLY A 481 14.51 -12.46 4.73
N ASP A 482 15.57 -11.66 4.75
CA ASP A 482 15.59 -10.25 4.39
C ASP A 482 16.35 -10.01 3.08
N ASN A 483 16.59 -8.76 2.71
CA ASN A 483 17.37 -8.42 1.53
C ASN A 483 18.82 -8.92 1.68
N LEU A 484 19.26 -9.77 0.76
CA LEU A 484 20.64 -10.20 0.60
C LEU A 484 21.33 -9.30 -0.45
N CYS A 485 22.38 -8.62 -0.06
CA CYS A 485 23.15 -7.74 -0.94
C CYS A 485 24.39 -8.46 -1.48
N ILE A 486 24.66 -8.28 -2.77
CA ILE A 486 25.92 -8.66 -3.39
C ILE A 486 26.81 -7.40 -3.43
N GLY A 487 27.99 -7.49 -2.79
CA GLY A 487 28.86 -6.32 -2.61
C GLY A 487 28.54 -5.49 -1.37
N ASP A 488 29.25 -4.37 -1.21
CA ASP A 488 28.89 -3.34 -0.23
C ASP A 488 28.07 -2.23 -0.91
N PRO A 489 26.80 -1.99 -0.53
CA PRO A 489 25.96 -0.94 -1.11
C PRO A 489 26.56 0.47 -0.99
N GLU A 490 27.44 0.72 -0.03
CA GLU A 490 28.12 2.02 0.09
C GLU A 490 29.24 2.22 -0.95
N ILE A 491 29.68 1.15 -1.63
CA ILE A 491 30.76 1.18 -2.62
C ILE A 491 30.33 0.43 -3.89
N PRO A 492 29.49 1.05 -4.75
CA PRO A 492 28.91 0.39 -5.91
C PRO A 492 29.94 -0.01 -6.98
N GLY A 493 29.75 -1.17 -7.60
CA GLY A 493 30.51 -1.64 -8.75
C GLY A 493 31.80 -2.41 -8.43
N GLN A 494 32.11 -2.68 -7.16
CA GLN A 494 33.26 -3.50 -6.78
C GLN A 494 33.03 -5.02 -6.98
N VAL A 495 31.78 -5.46 -6.83
CA VAL A 495 31.38 -6.86 -6.94
C VAL A 495 30.17 -6.93 -7.86
N ILE A 496 30.25 -7.74 -8.90
CA ILE A 496 29.20 -7.91 -9.91
C ILE A 496 28.80 -9.38 -9.93
N ALA A 497 27.52 -9.70 -9.73
CA ALA A 497 27.04 -11.05 -9.95
C ALA A 497 26.65 -11.29 -11.40
N SER A 498 27.20 -12.34 -11.99
CA SER A 498 26.82 -12.83 -13.31
C SER A 498 25.72 -13.89 -13.25
N ARG A 499 25.59 -14.57 -12.11
CA ARG A 499 24.54 -15.55 -11.83
C ARG A 499 24.30 -15.66 -10.33
N PHE A 500 23.04 -15.74 -9.92
CA PHE A 500 22.66 -15.99 -8.53
C PHE A 500 21.45 -16.96 -8.49
N PHE A 501 21.47 -17.91 -7.56
CA PHE A 501 20.40 -18.90 -7.36
C PHE A 501 20.27 -19.23 -5.87
N LEU A 502 19.04 -19.31 -5.38
CA LEU A 502 18.74 -19.75 -4.02
C LEU A 502 17.63 -20.78 -4.04
N LYS A 503 17.87 -21.92 -3.41
CA LYS A 503 16.88 -22.96 -3.15
C LYS A 503 16.68 -23.10 -1.65
N ILE A 504 15.43 -23.04 -1.20
CA ILE A 504 15.04 -23.25 0.19
C ILE A 504 14.27 -24.57 0.28
N SER A 505 14.71 -25.47 1.14
CA SER A 505 14.07 -26.74 1.46
C SER A 505 13.51 -26.64 2.87
N ASN A 506 12.21 -26.91 3.06
CA ASN A 506 11.59 -26.90 4.39
C ASN A 506 12.36 -27.86 5.30
N TYR A 507 13.12 -27.30 6.24
CA TYR A 507 13.76 -28.08 7.29
C TYR A 507 12.70 -28.38 8.33
N ASP A 508 12.27 -29.64 8.37
CA ASP A 508 11.32 -30.11 9.34
C ASP A 508 12.00 -30.23 10.71
N ARG A 509 11.84 -29.21 11.56
CA ARG A 509 12.23 -29.27 12.97
C ARG A 509 11.24 -30.07 13.82
N SER A 510 10.34 -30.90 13.25
CA SER A 510 9.43 -31.79 14.00
C SER A 510 10.12 -32.69 15.05
N VAL A 511 11.45 -32.70 15.10
CA VAL A 511 12.26 -33.35 16.13
C VAL A 511 12.91 -32.33 17.09
N THR A 512 12.12 -31.49 17.75
CA THR A 512 12.50 -30.90 19.05
C THR A 512 11.47 -31.30 20.10
N ARG A 513 11.96 -31.67 21.29
CA ARG A 513 11.26 -32.41 22.35
C ARG A 513 9.91 -31.76 22.74
N PRO A 514 8.95 -32.52 23.29
CA PRO A 514 7.73 -31.93 23.84
C PRO A 514 8.08 -30.87 24.88
N CYS A 515 7.64 -29.65 24.62
CA CYS A 515 7.77 -28.52 25.53
C CYS A 515 7.08 -28.86 26.86
N ARG A 516 7.75 -28.62 28.00
CA ARG A 516 7.19 -28.81 29.35
C ARG A 516 6.94 -27.50 30.08
N ARG A 517 6.97 -26.37 29.36
CA ARG A 517 6.83 -25.03 29.91
C ARG A 517 5.78 -24.22 29.17
N ILE A 518 5.00 -23.45 29.91
CA ILE A 518 4.07 -22.48 29.33
C ILE A 518 4.43 -21.11 29.90
N ASP A 519 4.74 -20.18 29.01
CA ASP A 519 4.87 -18.77 29.34
C ASP A 519 3.56 -18.06 28.98
N ILE A 520 2.83 -17.58 29.99
CA ILE A 520 1.62 -16.79 29.78
C ILE A 520 2.03 -15.35 29.49
N ASN A 521 1.63 -14.82 28.34
CA ASN A 521 1.94 -13.47 27.91
C ASN A 521 0.75 -12.53 28.14
N THR A 522 0.96 -11.47 28.90
CA THR A 522 -0.06 -10.45 29.18
C THR A 522 0.54 -9.06 29.01
N ILE A 523 0.04 -8.30 28.03
CA ILE A 523 0.52 -6.95 27.68
C ILE A 523 -0.63 -5.96 27.87
N PHE A 524 -0.47 -4.92 28.69
CA PHE A 524 -1.50 -3.90 28.86
C PHE A 524 -0.99 -2.60 29.49
N TYR A 525 -1.81 -1.55 29.41
CA TYR A 525 -1.64 -0.30 30.14
C TYR A 525 -3.01 0.24 30.57
N GLY A 526 -3.07 0.91 31.72
CA GLY A 526 -4.29 1.50 32.26
C GLY A 526 -5.02 0.64 33.31
N ASP A 527 -5.58 1.34 34.30
CA ASP A 527 -6.20 0.77 35.49
C ASP A 527 -7.38 -0.18 35.20
N MET A 528 -8.11 0.05 34.09
CA MET A 528 -9.22 -0.81 33.70
C MET A 528 -8.74 -2.20 33.28
N PHE A 529 -7.71 -2.30 32.44
CA PHE A 529 -7.19 -3.60 31.99
C PHE A 529 -6.60 -4.40 33.15
N ALA A 530 -5.94 -3.74 34.10
CA ALA A 530 -5.49 -4.39 35.34
C ALA A 530 -6.66 -5.01 36.12
N ARG A 531 -7.82 -4.33 36.18
CA ARG A 531 -9.04 -4.87 36.82
C ARG A 531 -9.67 -6.01 36.02
N LEU A 532 -9.72 -5.92 34.69
CA LEU A 532 -10.22 -7.00 33.84
C LEU A 532 -9.37 -8.27 34.00
N MET A 533 -8.04 -8.10 34.09
CA MET A 533 -7.11 -9.18 34.40
C MET A 533 -7.47 -9.84 35.74
N ALA A 534 -7.57 -9.04 36.80
CA ALA A 534 -7.78 -9.51 38.17
C ALA A 534 -9.12 -10.23 38.36
N HIS A 535 -10.18 -9.70 37.77
CA HIS A 535 -11.54 -10.09 38.11
C HIS A 535 -12.17 -11.02 37.10
N THR A 536 -11.65 -11.10 35.87
CA THR A 536 -12.30 -11.87 34.80
C THR A 536 -11.34 -12.74 34.01
N MET A 537 -10.20 -12.22 33.52
CA MET A 537 -9.25 -13.05 32.78
C MET A 537 -8.63 -14.13 33.66
N LEU A 538 -7.97 -13.79 34.77
CA LEU A 538 -7.32 -14.78 35.64
C LEU A 538 -8.32 -15.76 36.27
N PRO A 539 -9.47 -15.32 36.83
CA PRO A 539 -10.46 -16.26 37.36
C PRO A 539 -11.00 -17.25 36.33
N SER A 540 -11.27 -16.80 35.10
CA SER A 540 -11.72 -17.70 34.02
C SER A 540 -10.61 -18.66 33.55
N LEU A 541 -9.36 -18.20 33.54
CA LEU A 541 -8.20 -19.03 33.22
C LEU A 541 -7.89 -20.07 34.33
N MET A 542 -8.36 -19.83 35.55
CA MET A 542 -8.24 -20.72 36.72
C MET A 542 -9.36 -21.75 36.85
N LEU A 543 -10.29 -21.84 35.88
CA LEU A 543 -11.28 -22.92 35.86
C LEU A 543 -10.60 -24.29 35.74
N PRO A 544 -11.15 -25.37 36.33
CA PRO A 544 -10.47 -26.65 36.54
C PRO A 544 -9.79 -27.28 35.31
N ASP A 545 -10.35 -27.12 34.12
CA ASP A 545 -9.91 -27.70 32.84
C ASP A 545 -9.06 -26.73 31.99
N ASN A 546 -8.62 -25.63 32.60
CA ASN A 546 -7.67 -24.66 32.05
C ASN A 546 -6.33 -24.76 32.82
N LEU A 547 -5.83 -23.67 33.43
CA LEU A 547 -4.50 -23.68 34.06
C LEU A 547 -4.29 -24.76 35.13
N PRO A 548 -5.23 -25.02 36.06
CA PRO A 548 -5.04 -26.06 37.08
C PRO A 548 -4.77 -27.45 36.50
N ASP A 549 -5.39 -27.79 35.36
CA ASP A 549 -5.15 -29.07 34.69
C ASP A 549 -3.85 -29.06 33.88
N LEU A 550 -3.51 -27.97 33.20
CA LEU A 550 -2.22 -27.81 32.51
C LEU A 550 -1.02 -27.91 33.46
N MET A 551 -1.12 -27.31 34.65
CA MET A 551 -0.04 -27.31 35.65
C MET A 551 0.35 -28.69 36.17
N LYS A 552 -0.43 -29.74 35.87
CA LYS A 552 -0.06 -31.14 36.15
C LYS A 552 1.10 -31.61 35.27
N ASP A 553 1.18 -31.09 34.05
CA ASP A 553 2.13 -31.53 33.02
C ASP A 553 3.17 -30.44 32.65
N TYR A 554 2.85 -29.17 32.90
CA TYR A 554 3.64 -28.02 32.48
C TYR A 554 4.09 -27.15 33.67
N GLU A 555 5.34 -26.69 33.61
CA GLU A 555 5.81 -25.56 34.41
C GLU A 555 5.25 -24.26 33.80
N VAL A 556 4.42 -23.54 34.54
CA VAL A 556 3.75 -22.32 34.06
C VAL A 556 4.38 -21.08 34.68
N VAL A 557 4.67 -20.05 33.87
CA VAL A 557 5.17 -18.75 34.33
C VAL A 557 4.35 -17.63 33.70
N GLN A 558 3.90 -16.67 34.50
CA GLN A 558 3.20 -15.48 34.03
C GLN A 558 4.18 -14.35 33.74
N HIS A 559 4.16 -13.84 32.51
CA HIS A 559 4.87 -12.63 32.10
C HIS A 559 3.88 -11.48 31.92
N ILE A 560 4.20 -10.33 32.49
CA ILE A 560 3.40 -9.12 32.38
C ILE A 560 4.25 -7.97 31.85
N TYR A 561 3.79 -7.37 30.77
CA TYR A 561 4.30 -6.11 30.24
C TYR A 561 3.31 -4.99 30.57
N CYS A 562 3.72 -4.04 31.40
CA CYS A 562 2.90 -2.91 31.83
C CYS A 562 3.76 -1.65 32.01
N THR A 563 3.19 -0.52 32.45
CA THR A 563 4.00 0.62 32.92
C THR A 563 4.15 0.55 34.44
N ARG A 564 5.08 1.34 35.03
CA ARG A 564 5.17 1.48 36.50
C ARG A 564 3.87 1.92 37.16
N ARG A 565 3.01 2.65 36.44
CA ARG A 565 1.72 3.12 36.95
C ARG A 565 0.82 1.96 37.40
N GLU A 566 0.88 0.83 36.71
CA GLU A 566 0.02 -0.32 37.02
C GLU A 566 0.59 -1.25 38.11
N LEU A 567 1.85 -1.08 38.54
CA LEU A 567 2.47 -1.93 39.56
C LEU A 567 1.68 -2.03 40.89
N PRO A 568 1.12 -0.94 41.45
CA PRO A 568 0.32 -1.04 42.68
C PRO A 568 -0.92 -1.91 42.51
N VAL A 569 -1.55 -1.88 41.33
CA VAL A 569 -2.71 -2.75 41.03
C VAL A 569 -2.24 -4.19 40.85
N LEU A 570 -1.12 -4.42 40.17
CA LEU A 570 -0.54 -5.76 40.02
C LEU A 570 -0.19 -6.41 41.37
N HIS A 571 0.31 -5.64 42.34
CA HIS A 571 0.52 -6.14 43.70
C HIS A 571 -0.75 -6.65 44.36
N GLN A 572 -1.91 -6.05 44.05
CA GLN A 572 -3.20 -6.50 44.55
C GLN A 572 -3.64 -7.81 43.89
N VAL A 573 -3.16 -8.15 42.69
CA VAL A 573 -3.53 -9.39 41.97
C VAL A 573 -2.50 -10.51 42.20
N ARG A 574 -1.28 -10.15 42.59
CA ARG A 574 -0.17 -11.07 42.83
C ARG A 574 -0.55 -12.24 43.74
N HIS A 575 -1.35 -11.99 44.77
CA HIS A 575 -1.81 -13.03 45.69
C HIS A 575 -2.58 -14.18 45.00
N LEU A 576 -3.28 -13.91 43.89
CA LEU A 576 -3.98 -14.95 43.12
C LEU A 576 -2.99 -15.89 42.42
N LEU A 577 -1.93 -15.33 41.84
CA LEU A 577 -0.86 -16.10 41.19
C LEU A 577 0.00 -16.84 42.22
N ASP A 578 0.35 -16.19 43.32
CA ASP A 578 1.12 -16.80 44.42
C ASP A 578 0.36 -17.98 45.03
N LYS A 579 -0.97 -17.84 45.24
CA LYS A 579 -1.82 -18.93 45.75
C LYS A 579 -1.88 -20.13 44.79
N ALA A 580 -1.83 -19.86 43.48
CA ALA A 580 -1.77 -20.90 42.46
C ALA A 580 -0.36 -21.47 42.23
N GLY A 581 0.68 -20.90 42.87
CA GLY A 581 2.07 -21.31 42.68
C GLY A 581 2.64 -20.93 41.32
N ILE A 582 2.09 -19.90 40.65
CA ILE A 582 2.55 -19.44 39.34
C ILE A 582 3.55 -18.29 39.53
N PRO A 583 4.84 -18.46 39.15
CA PRO A 583 5.82 -17.39 39.20
C PRO A 583 5.43 -16.22 38.31
N LEU A 584 5.65 -14.99 38.79
CA LEU A 584 5.34 -13.75 38.08
C LEU A 584 6.63 -13.02 37.67
N ARG A 585 6.74 -12.67 36.40
CA ARG A 585 7.76 -11.78 35.84
C ARG A 585 7.10 -10.51 35.29
N ILE A 586 7.66 -9.35 35.63
CA ILE A 586 7.13 -8.05 35.19
C ILE A 586 8.22 -7.29 34.44
N ASN A 587 7.90 -6.78 33.25
CA ASN A 587 8.75 -5.90 32.47
C ASN A 587 8.02 -4.56 32.27
N THR A 588 8.58 -3.48 32.84
CA THR A 588 8.06 -2.12 32.63
C THR A 588 8.87 -1.30 31.65
N SER A 589 10.11 -1.70 31.35
CA SER A 589 11.04 -0.86 30.59
C SER A 589 10.61 -0.67 29.14
N ILE A 590 9.97 -1.67 28.52
CA ILE A 590 9.58 -1.63 27.10
C ILE A 590 8.47 -0.61 26.84
N LEU A 591 7.41 -0.63 27.66
CA LEU A 591 6.26 0.27 27.45
C LEU A 591 6.55 1.71 27.91
N GLU A 592 7.63 1.94 28.66
CA GLU A 592 8.04 3.26 29.17
C GLU A 592 8.91 4.09 28.20
N GLN A 593 9.46 3.49 27.14
CA GLN A 593 10.44 4.14 26.26
C GLN A 593 9.92 5.39 25.52
N ASN A 594 8.61 5.65 25.49
CA ASN A 594 7.99 6.78 24.79
C ASN A 594 7.13 7.71 25.69
N GLY A 595 7.26 7.64 27.02
CA GLY A 595 6.50 8.46 27.99
C GLY A 595 5.09 7.92 28.31
N ASP A 596 4.36 8.63 29.19
CA ASP A 596 3.03 8.26 29.71
C ASP A 596 1.95 8.28 28.62
N GLY A 597 1.92 7.19 27.85
CA GLY A 597 1.03 7.01 26.71
C GLY A 597 1.70 6.14 25.67
N ALA A 598 1.86 4.85 25.96
CA ALA A 598 2.43 3.88 25.02
C ALA A 598 1.70 3.98 23.68
N ALA A 599 2.33 4.62 22.70
CA ALA A 599 1.89 4.52 21.32
C ALA A 599 1.87 3.04 20.94
N ARG A 600 0.92 2.62 20.09
CA ARG A 600 0.87 1.25 19.53
C ARG A 600 2.24 0.77 19.01
N SER A 601 3.14 1.70 18.67
CA SER A 601 4.52 1.47 18.30
C SER A 601 5.41 0.81 19.37
N CYS A 602 5.03 0.71 20.65
CA CYS A 602 5.81 -0.04 21.65
C CYS A 602 5.29 -1.45 21.90
N LEU A 603 4.01 -1.73 21.58
CA LEU A 603 3.39 -3.02 21.90
C LEU A 603 4.04 -4.18 21.15
N TYR A 604 4.45 -3.97 19.90
CA TYR A 604 5.15 -5.00 19.12
C TYR A 604 6.48 -5.42 19.78
N ARG A 605 7.18 -4.49 20.46
CA ARG A 605 8.44 -4.80 21.16
C ARG A 605 8.22 -5.72 22.36
N ALA A 606 7.07 -5.62 23.02
CA ALA A 606 6.73 -6.55 24.11
C ALA A 606 6.44 -7.95 23.55
N VAL A 607 5.76 -8.05 22.40
CA VAL A 607 5.57 -9.34 21.72
C VAL A 607 6.91 -9.91 21.24
N TRP A 608 7.79 -9.07 20.70
CA TRP A 608 9.14 -9.46 20.29
C TRP A 608 9.95 -10.06 21.46
N ASP A 609 10.06 -9.31 22.55
CA ASP A 609 10.77 -9.72 23.77
C ASP A 609 10.20 -11.03 24.33
N GLN A 610 8.88 -11.21 24.28
CA GLN A 610 8.23 -12.45 24.67
C GLN A 610 8.63 -13.63 23.78
N VAL A 611 8.60 -13.46 22.46
CA VAL A 611 8.98 -14.51 21.50
C VAL A 611 10.43 -14.93 21.73
N GLU A 612 11.35 -13.97 21.86
CA GLU A 612 12.77 -14.26 22.16
C GLU A 612 12.95 -14.97 23.50
N THR A 613 12.30 -14.46 24.55
CA THR A 613 12.40 -15.01 25.90
C THR A 613 11.88 -16.45 25.95
N SER A 614 10.71 -16.71 25.37
CA SER A 614 10.10 -18.05 25.37
C SER A 614 10.81 -19.03 24.46
N LEU A 615 11.39 -18.56 23.35
CA LEU A 615 12.25 -19.37 22.50
C LEU A 615 13.48 -19.84 23.28
N ALA A 616 14.17 -18.95 23.99
CA ALA A 616 15.34 -19.29 24.81
C ALA A 616 15.01 -20.22 25.98
N ARG A 617 13.76 -20.22 26.45
CA ARG A 617 13.28 -21.04 27.57
C ARG A 617 12.67 -22.37 27.14
N GLU A 618 12.58 -22.61 25.84
CA GLU A 618 11.85 -23.73 25.24
C GLU A 618 10.41 -23.81 25.79
N ALA A 619 9.68 -22.68 25.75
CA ALA A 619 8.32 -22.54 26.29
C ALA A 619 7.28 -22.31 25.19
N LEU A 620 6.10 -22.92 25.34
CA LEU A 620 4.90 -22.56 24.59
C LEU A 620 4.40 -21.22 25.10
N VAL A 621 4.04 -20.29 24.21
CA VAL A 621 3.43 -19.03 24.61
C VAL A 621 1.92 -19.19 24.64
N LEU A 622 1.29 -18.86 25.78
CA LEU A 622 -0.16 -18.70 25.91
C LEU A 622 -0.48 -17.20 25.96
N MET A 623 -1.23 -16.71 24.99
CA MET A 623 -1.69 -15.32 24.98
C MET A 623 -2.84 -15.15 25.96
N ALA A 624 -2.68 -14.27 26.95
CA ALA A 624 -3.73 -13.90 27.90
C ALA A 624 -3.87 -12.38 27.99
N PRO A 625 -4.46 -11.73 26.98
CA PRO A 625 -4.76 -10.31 27.05
C PRO A 625 -5.80 -10.03 28.14
N PRO A 626 -5.70 -8.92 28.91
CA PRO A 626 -6.61 -8.70 30.04
C PRO A 626 -8.08 -8.51 29.70
N ASP A 627 -8.38 -8.12 28.47
CA ASP A 627 -9.74 -7.94 27.95
C ASP A 627 -10.37 -9.23 27.43
N HIS A 628 -9.71 -10.38 27.59
CA HIS A 628 -10.26 -11.67 27.23
C HIS A 628 -10.80 -12.44 28.43
N VAL A 629 -11.88 -13.19 28.24
CA VAL A 629 -12.43 -14.12 29.22
C VAL A 629 -12.48 -15.52 28.63
N PHE A 630 -11.82 -16.45 29.31
CA PHE A 630 -11.59 -17.81 28.83
C PHE A 630 -12.78 -18.70 29.15
N GLY A 631 -13.19 -19.51 28.18
CA GLY A 631 -14.10 -20.62 28.38
C GLY A 631 -13.38 -21.87 28.89
N ARG A 632 -14.06 -23.00 28.76
CA ARG A 632 -13.63 -24.36 29.09
C ARG A 632 -12.80 -24.97 27.95
N GLY A 633 -11.94 -25.95 28.27
CA GLY A 633 -11.26 -26.81 27.30
C GLY A 633 -9.86 -26.36 26.83
N LEU A 634 -9.27 -25.34 27.46
CA LEU A 634 -7.93 -24.86 27.09
C LEU A 634 -6.88 -25.97 27.19
N SER A 635 -6.93 -26.79 28.25
CA SER A 635 -5.91 -27.84 28.47
C SER A 635 -5.92 -28.90 27.38
N LYS A 636 -7.11 -29.34 26.97
CA LYS A 636 -7.29 -30.30 25.88
C LYS A 636 -6.73 -29.72 24.57
N THR A 637 -7.05 -28.46 24.30
CA THR A 637 -6.66 -27.77 23.08
C THR A 637 -5.14 -27.59 22.99
N LEU A 638 -4.48 -27.16 24.07
CA LEU A 638 -3.02 -26.99 24.06
C LEU A 638 -2.26 -28.32 23.97
N ARG A 639 -2.73 -29.39 24.63
CA ARG A 639 -2.11 -30.72 24.52
C ARG A 639 -2.20 -31.34 23.13
N ALA A 640 -3.18 -30.90 22.31
CA ALA A 640 -3.31 -31.34 20.93
C ALA A 640 -2.32 -30.65 19.97
N MET A 641 -1.71 -29.53 20.38
CA MET A 641 -0.74 -28.80 19.57
C MET A 641 0.56 -29.57 19.42
N LYS A 642 1.08 -29.60 18.19
CA LYS A 642 2.41 -30.12 17.84
C LYS A 642 3.45 -29.00 17.87
N PRO A 643 4.74 -29.31 18.07
CA PRO A 643 5.80 -28.32 17.95
C PRO A 643 5.67 -27.50 16.66
N TYR A 644 5.88 -26.19 16.76
CA TYR A 644 5.68 -25.18 15.70
C TYR A 644 4.23 -24.83 15.36
N ASP A 645 3.22 -25.46 15.98
CA ASP A 645 1.83 -25.06 15.76
C ASP A 645 1.58 -23.62 16.25
N TYR A 646 0.74 -22.91 15.50
CA TYR A 646 0.23 -21.59 15.82
C TYR A 646 -1.29 -21.65 15.91
N LEU A 647 -1.83 -21.59 17.12
CA LEU A 647 -3.25 -21.79 17.39
C LEU A 647 -4.00 -20.47 17.46
N VAL A 648 -5.03 -20.32 16.63
CA VAL A 648 -5.95 -19.17 16.63
C VAL A 648 -7.38 -19.59 16.97
N VAL A 649 -8.22 -18.65 17.38
CA VAL A 649 -9.66 -18.90 17.58
C VAL A 649 -10.48 -17.66 17.22
N GLY A 650 -11.62 -17.87 16.56
CA GLY A 650 -12.58 -16.79 16.34
C GLY A 650 -13.36 -16.50 17.62
N HIS A 651 -13.59 -15.23 17.94
CA HIS A 651 -14.27 -14.84 19.19
C HIS A 651 -15.23 -13.67 19.02
N PRO A 652 -16.37 -13.67 19.72
CA PRO A 652 -17.25 -12.53 19.71
C PRO A 652 -16.75 -11.43 20.65
N ARG A 653 -17.28 -10.23 20.45
CA ARG A 653 -17.06 -9.07 21.32
C ARG A 653 -18.26 -8.83 22.21
N VAL A 654 -18.01 -8.47 23.47
CA VAL A 654 -19.04 -8.08 24.44
C VAL A 654 -18.91 -6.62 24.85
N MET A 655 -20.03 -5.97 25.18
CA MET A 655 -20.02 -4.58 25.65
C MET A 655 -19.39 -4.48 27.04
N MET A 656 -18.21 -3.88 27.12
CA MET A 656 -17.44 -3.74 28.37
C MET A 656 -18.24 -3.07 29.49
N GLU A 657 -19.02 -2.04 29.16
CA GLU A 657 -19.80 -1.23 30.12
C GLU A 657 -20.89 -2.03 30.85
N THR A 658 -21.35 -3.14 30.26
CA THR A 658 -22.44 -3.95 30.84
C THR A 658 -21.96 -5.34 31.25
N ALA A 659 -21.15 -6.01 30.41
CA ALA A 659 -20.71 -7.38 30.64
C ALA A 659 -19.76 -7.49 31.84
N TYR A 660 -18.90 -6.48 32.09
CA TYR A 660 -17.88 -6.56 33.14
C TYR A 660 -18.47 -6.78 34.54
N ARG A 661 -19.59 -6.11 34.85
CA ARG A 661 -20.26 -6.25 36.15
C ARG A 661 -20.76 -7.68 36.36
N ASP A 662 -21.43 -8.22 35.36
CA ASP A 662 -22.09 -9.52 35.43
C ASP A 662 -21.04 -10.65 35.43
N LEU A 663 -20.06 -10.61 34.52
CA LEU A 663 -18.96 -11.59 34.49
C LEU A 663 -18.11 -11.60 35.76
N ARG A 664 -17.82 -10.42 36.33
CA ARG A 664 -17.11 -10.33 37.61
C ARG A 664 -17.89 -10.99 38.74
N ALA A 665 -19.21 -10.79 38.78
CA ALA A 665 -20.06 -11.39 39.81
C ALA A 665 -20.13 -12.91 39.63
N ASP A 666 -20.34 -13.37 38.39
CA ASP A 666 -20.49 -14.79 38.07
C ASP A 666 -19.19 -15.58 38.30
N LEU A 667 -18.03 -15.06 37.88
CA LEU A 667 -16.74 -15.71 38.11
C LEU A 667 -16.30 -15.72 39.58
N ALA A 668 -16.88 -14.87 40.43
CA ALA A 668 -16.61 -14.85 41.86
C ALA A 668 -17.48 -15.85 42.65
N ARG A 669 -18.45 -16.51 42.01
CA ARG A 669 -19.35 -17.45 42.68
C ARG A 669 -18.63 -18.76 43.04
N PRO A 670 -18.88 -19.34 44.23
CA PRO A 670 -18.28 -20.62 44.63
C PRO A 670 -18.65 -21.80 43.74
N ASP A 671 -19.79 -21.73 43.05
CA ASP A 671 -20.32 -22.76 42.15
C ASP A 671 -20.01 -22.50 40.68
N VAL A 672 -19.08 -21.59 40.36
CA VAL A 672 -18.72 -21.18 38.99
C VAL A 672 -18.48 -22.36 38.05
N ASP A 673 -17.81 -23.41 38.53
CA ASP A 673 -17.48 -24.60 37.73
C ASP A 673 -18.71 -25.37 37.23
N GLN A 674 -19.87 -25.21 37.86
CA GLN A 674 -21.09 -25.93 37.53
C GLN A 674 -21.89 -25.30 36.38
N PHE A 675 -21.72 -24.00 36.13
CA PHE A 675 -22.53 -23.27 35.14
C PHE A 675 -21.73 -22.45 34.13
N PHE A 676 -20.46 -22.14 34.42
CA PHE A 676 -19.63 -21.35 33.51
C PHE A 676 -19.06 -22.25 32.41
N THR A 677 -19.83 -22.41 31.34
CA THR A 677 -19.49 -23.24 30.16
C THR A 677 -19.18 -22.38 28.93
N ASN A 678 -18.79 -23.03 27.82
CA ASN A 678 -18.59 -22.33 26.55
C ASN A 678 -19.92 -21.80 26.01
N GLU A 679 -21.01 -22.54 26.19
CA GLU A 679 -22.38 -22.16 25.85
C GLU A 679 -22.83 -20.92 26.63
N TYR A 680 -22.48 -20.83 27.92
CA TYR A 680 -22.73 -19.63 28.72
C TYR A 680 -22.05 -18.39 28.10
N LEU A 681 -20.80 -18.51 27.65
CA LEU A 681 -20.08 -17.41 27.00
C LEU A 681 -20.65 -17.06 25.63
N VAL A 682 -21.09 -18.05 24.85
CA VAL A 682 -21.79 -17.82 23.57
C VAL A 682 -23.10 -17.07 23.82
N ASP A 683 -23.93 -17.49 24.79
CA ASP A 683 -25.17 -16.79 25.14
C ASP A 683 -24.90 -15.36 25.63
N LEU A 684 -23.89 -15.20 26.48
CA LEU A 684 -23.49 -13.89 26.98
C LEU A 684 -23.14 -12.93 25.83
N ALA A 685 -22.37 -13.41 24.85
CA ALA A 685 -21.88 -12.58 23.78
C ALA A 685 -22.88 -12.36 22.64
N MET A 686 -23.78 -13.31 22.40
CA MET A 686 -24.73 -13.25 21.30
C MET A 686 -26.08 -12.64 21.73
N HIS A 687 -26.47 -12.77 23.01
CA HIS A 687 -27.80 -12.36 23.48
C HIS A 687 -27.76 -11.34 24.63
N ARG A 688 -26.98 -11.56 25.69
CA ARG A 688 -27.08 -10.74 26.92
C ARG A 688 -26.33 -9.41 26.80
N HIS A 689 -25.10 -9.43 26.30
CA HIS A 689 -24.24 -8.25 26.22
C HIS A 689 -23.55 -8.11 24.84
N PRO A 690 -24.24 -8.31 23.71
CA PRO A 690 -23.61 -8.27 22.40
C PRO A 690 -23.05 -6.88 22.11
N HIS A 691 -21.79 -6.81 21.70
CA HIS A 691 -21.21 -5.57 21.19
C HIS A 691 -21.93 -5.09 19.93
N LEU A 692 -21.87 -3.79 19.62
CA LEU A 692 -22.52 -3.21 18.43
C LEU A 692 -22.13 -3.94 17.13
N VAL A 693 -20.88 -4.40 17.03
CA VAL A 693 -20.42 -5.18 15.87
C VAL A 693 -21.11 -6.54 15.77
N ILE A 694 -21.36 -7.20 16.91
CA ILE A 694 -22.09 -8.47 16.95
C ILE A 694 -23.55 -8.25 16.54
N GLN A 695 -24.19 -7.21 17.09
CA GLN A 695 -25.56 -6.84 16.71
C GLN A 695 -25.66 -6.52 15.21
N THR A 696 -24.67 -5.81 14.67
CA THR A 696 -24.63 -5.42 13.25
C THR A 696 -24.42 -6.63 12.34
N GLY A 697 -23.48 -7.53 12.69
CA GLY A 697 -23.19 -8.73 11.91
C GLY A 697 -24.34 -9.73 11.86
N LEU A 698 -25.12 -9.83 12.94
CA LEU A 698 -26.36 -10.63 12.96
C LEU A 698 -27.45 -10.06 12.05
N ASN A 699 -27.48 -8.74 11.85
CA ASN A 699 -28.49 -8.06 11.05
C ASN A 699 -28.12 -7.94 9.55
N ASN A 700 -26.83 -7.86 9.18
CA ASN A 700 -26.40 -7.80 7.77
C ASN A 700 -25.24 -8.76 7.44
N PRO A 701 -25.48 -10.08 7.35
CA PRO A 701 -24.43 -11.09 7.28
C PRO A 701 -23.46 -10.97 6.08
N SER A 702 -23.87 -10.41 4.94
CA SER A 702 -23.07 -10.42 3.70
C SER A 702 -21.87 -9.44 3.64
N GLU A 703 -21.74 -8.50 4.58
CA GLU A 703 -20.86 -7.33 4.39
C GLU A 703 -19.72 -7.19 5.41
N PHE A 704 -19.58 -8.10 6.39
CA PHE A 704 -18.71 -7.86 7.56
C PHE A 704 -17.50 -8.77 7.70
N TRP A 705 -16.55 -8.32 8.51
CA TRP A 705 -15.37 -9.09 8.95
C TRP A 705 -15.72 -10.28 9.86
N TRP A 706 -16.91 -10.22 10.45
CA TRP A 706 -17.53 -11.27 11.26
C TRP A 706 -18.99 -11.44 10.83
N ASN A 707 -19.40 -12.67 10.55
CA ASN A 707 -20.77 -13.01 10.16
C ASN A 707 -21.18 -14.28 10.89
N SER A 708 -22.33 -14.25 11.55
CA SER A 708 -22.93 -15.45 12.15
C SER A 708 -24.36 -15.63 11.66
N ARG A 709 -24.71 -16.86 11.32
CA ARG A 709 -26.10 -17.28 11.09
C ARG A 709 -26.51 -18.28 12.15
N ARG A 710 -27.74 -18.15 12.64
CA ARG A 710 -28.29 -19.11 13.60
C ARG A 710 -28.88 -20.32 12.85
N ASP A 711 -28.50 -21.52 13.28
CA ASP A 711 -28.95 -22.82 12.80
C ASP A 711 -29.32 -23.68 14.02
N GLY A 712 -30.56 -23.53 14.50
CA GLY A 712 -31.01 -24.15 15.76
C GLY A 712 -30.29 -23.58 16.99
N ASP A 713 -29.62 -24.47 17.74
CA ASP A 713 -28.81 -24.16 18.92
C ASP A 713 -27.32 -23.90 18.57
N ILE A 714 -27.00 -23.74 17.28
CA ILE A 714 -25.64 -23.45 16.82
C ILE A 714 -25.64 -22.13 16.05
N TYR A 715 -24.66 -21.28 16.30
CA TYR A 715 -24.26 -20.20 15.40
C TYR A 715 -23.16 -20.69 14.48
N ARG A 716 -23.42 -20.66 13.18
CA ARG A 716 -22.39 -20.90 12.15
C ARG A 716 -21.75 -19.57 11.81
N THR A 717 -20.49 -19.43 12.19
CA THR A 717 -19.79 -18.16 12.27
C THR A 717 -18.56 -18.14 11.39
N ARG A 718 -18.42 -17.12 10.55
CA ARG A 718 -17.19 -16.83 9.80
C ARG A 718 -16.48 -15.67 10.47
N PHE A 719 -15.19 -15.86 10.77
CA PHE A 719 -14.40 -14.90 11.53
C PHE A 719 -13.08 -14.65 10.81
N LYS A 720 -12.85 -13.45 10.28
CA LYS A 720 -11.75 -13.24 9.33
C LYS A 720 -10.36 -13.03 9.95
N GLU A 721 -10.25 -12.61 11.20
CA GLU A 721 -8.94 -12.20 11.76
C GLU A 721 -8.70 -12.80 13.16
N PRO A 722 -8.74 -14.13 13.32
CA PRO A 722 -8.72 -14.77 14.62
C PRO A 722 -7.38 -14.51 15.34
N PRO A 723 -7.38 -13.91 16.54
CA PRO A 723 -6.15 -13.71 17.28
C PRO A 723 -5.55 -15.04 17.77
N PRO A 724 -4.25 -15.06 18.03
CA PRO A 724 -3.59 -16.22 18.62
C PRO A 724 -4.08 -16.49 20.04
N VAL A 725 -4.38 -17.76 20.31
CA VAL A 725 -4.54 -18.30 21.66
C VAL A 725 -3.18 -18.72 22.20
N ALA A 726 -2.44 -19.51 21.42
CA ALA A 726 -1.14 -20.02 21.83
C ALA A 726 -0.27 -20.33 20.61
N TYR A 727 1.04 -20.30 20.78
CA TYR A 727 1.96 -20.63 19.71
C TYR A 727 3.30 -21.10 20.25
N TYR A 728 3.94 -21.99 19.49
CA TYR A 728 5.36 -22.26 19.67
C TYR A 728 6.16 -21.10 19.08
N PRO A 729 6.96 -20.38 19.88
CA PRO A 729 7.77 -19.28 19.38
C PRO A 729 8.76 -19.80 18.34
N ALA A 730 8.88 -19.08 17.23
CA ALA A 730 9.78 -19.41 16.15
C ALA A 730 10.55 -18.16 15.70
N ARG A 731 11.78 -18.35 15.24
CA ARG A 731 12.66 -17.23 14.85
C ARG A 731 12.08 -16.46 13.67
N ASP A 732 11.33 -17.15 12.81
CA ASP A 732 10.68 -16.51 11.68
C ASP A 732 9.55 -15.54 12.03
N MET A 733 8.93 -15.70 13.19
CA MET A 733 7.99 -14.71 13.74
C MET A 733 8.68 -13.36 13.99
N LEU A 734 9.91 -13.38 14.49
CA LEU A 734 10.71 -12.17 14.73
C LEU A 734 11.00 -11.47 13.39
N CYS A 735 11.44 -12.20 12.37
CA CYS A 735 11.70 -11.60 11.06
C CYS A 735 10.47 -10.92 10.45
N VAL A 736 9.27 -11.48 10.60
CA VAL A 736 8.03 -10.83 10.14
C VAL A 736 7.79 -9.50 10.86
N MET A 737 8.08 -9.44 12.16
CA MET A 737 7.88 -8.24 12.97
C MET A 737 8.85 -7.09 12.59
N THR A 738 10.06 -7.39 12.09
CA THR A 738 11.04 -6.39 11.62
C THR A 738 11.02 -6.14 10.11
N GLY A 739 10.48 -7.09 9.32
CA GLY A 739 10.57 -7.17 7.86
C GLY A 739 9.57 -6.34 7.06
N ASN A 740 9.35 -5.07 7.42
CA ASN A 740 8.37 -4.16 6.77
C ASN A 740 6.96 -4.79 6.63
N PRO A 741 6.27 -5.04 7.75
CA PRO A 741 4.99 -5.74 7.76
C PRO A 741 3.90 -5.01 6.98
N TYR A 742 2.90 -5.75 6.51
CA TYR A 742 1.77 -5.17 5.81
C TYR A 742 0.88 -4.34 6.75
N THR A 743 0.62 -4.85 7.96
CA THR A 743 -0.14 -4.14 8.99
C THR A 743 0.76 -3.30 9.88
N LEU A 744 0.16 -2.53 10.80
CA LEU A 744 0.95 -1.87 11.84
C LEU A 744 1.74 -2.93 12.63
N PRO A 745 2.94 -2.62 13.16
CA PRO A 745 3.83 -3.61 13.76
C PRO A 745 3.20 -4.51 14.83
N PHE A 746 2.25 -4.00 15.63
CA PHE A 746 1.56 -4.80 16.64
C PHE A 746 0.51 -5.75 16.06
N GLU A 747 -0.16 -5.34 14.97
CA GLU A 747 -1.17 -6.12 14.25
C GLU A 747 -0.52 -7.28 13.44
N THR A 748 0.82 -7.37 13.42
CA THR A 748 1.50 -8.49 12.75
C THR A 748 1.18 -9.84 13.37
N ILE A 749 0.86 -9.87 14.67
CA ILE A 749 0.64 -11.11 15.41
C ILE A 749 -0.66 -11.80 14.98
N ASP A 750 -1.74 -11.06 14.74
CA ASP A 750 -3.05 -11.55 14.33
C ASP A 750 -3.32 -11.44 12.82
N HIS A 751 -2.38 -10.86 12.05
CA HIS A 751 -2.47 -10.75 10.59
C HIS A 751 -1.29 -11.42 9.86
N ASP A 752 -0.14 -10.75 9.75
CA ASP A 752 1.00 -11.19 8.92
C ASP A 752 1.58 -12.56 9.35
N ILE A 753 1.64 -12.82 10.66
CA ILE A 753 2.11 -14.10 11.20
C ILE A 753 1.10 -15.20 10.93
N VAL A 754 -0.20 -14.97 11.11
CA VAL A 754 -1.25 -15.95 10.80
C VAL A 754 -1.13 -16.41 9.34
N ASP A 755 -0.82 -15.46 8.46
CA ASP A 755 -0.55 -15.66 7.05
C ASP A 755 0.70 -16.51 6.78
N LEU A 756 1.80 -16.23 7.49
CA LEU A 756 3.02 -17.04 7.46
C LEU A 756 2.72 -18.48 7.91
N MET A 757 1.99 -18.63 9.01
CA MET A 757 1.67 -19.93 9.60
C MET A 757 0.75 -20.74 8.69
N HIS A 758 -0.18 -20.09 7.99
CA HIS A 758 -1.02 -20.74 6.98
C HIS A 758 -0.17 -21.30 5.83
N ARG A 759 0.68 -20.47 5.23
CA ARG A 759 1.54 -20.86 4.09
C ARG A 759 2.55 -21.96 4.46
N THR A 760 2.95 -22.02 5.71
CA THR A 760 3.91 -23.02 6.21
C THR A 760 3.24 -24.26 6.81
N GLY A 761 1.90 -24.36 6.77
CA GLY A 761 1.14 -25.51 7.29
C GLY A 761 1.11 -25.63 8.82
N ARG A 762 1.56 -24.58 9.54
CA ARG A 762 1.65 -24.51 11.01
C ARG A 762 0.41 -23.93 11.68
N LEU A 763 -0.45 -23.27 10.92
CA LEU A 763 -1.68 -22.68 11.46
C LEU A 763 -2.66 -23.76 11.90
N LYS A 764 -3.09 -23.67 13.16
CA LYS A 764 -4.17 -24.43 13.78
C LYS A 764 -5.26 -23.47 14.22
N TRP A 765 -6.48 -23.97 14.27
CA TRP A 765 -7.62 -23.18 14.68
C TRP A 765 -8.62 -24.02 15.46
N VAL A 766 -9.37 -23.36 16.32
CA VAL A 766 -10.51 -23.96 17.01
C VAL A 766 -11.77 -23.66 16.20
N ASP A 767 -12.35 -24.68 15.58
CA ASP A 767 -13.52 -24.58 14.73
C ASP A 767 -14.84 -24.87 15.48
N ASN A 768 -14.78 -25.40 16.70
CA ASN A 768 -15.93 -25.73 17.51
C ASN A 768 -15.80 -25.16 18.93
N SER A 769 -16.79 -24.37 19.36
CA SER A 769 -16.78 -23.75 20.69
C SER A 769 -16.84 -24.77 21.83
N GLN A 770 -17.23 -26.02 21.58
CA GLN A 770 -17.20 -27.08 22.60
C GLN A 770 -15.77 -27.49 22.96
N ASP A 771 -14.80 -27.31 22.06
CA ASP A 771 -13.39 -27.62 22.33
C ASP A 771 -12.70 -26.50 23.10
N PHE A 772 -12.91 -25.25 22.69
CA PHE A 772 -12.47 -24.06 23.41
C PHE A 772 -13.23 -22.82 22.91
N PHE A 773 -13.49 -21.88 23.80
CA PHE A 773 -14.11 -20.61 23.44
C PHE A 773 -13.57 -19.49 24.32
N TRP A 774 -13.62 -18.26 23.83
CA TRP A 774 -13.35 -17.07 24.64
C TRP A 774 -14.08 -15.86 24.04
N ILE A 775 -14.12 -14.76 24.80
CA ILE A 775 -14.76 -13.52 24.37
C ILE A 775 -13.82 -12.33 24.64
N GLU A 776 -13.98 -11.25 23.88
CA GLU A 776 -13.22 -10.00 24.04
C GLU A 776 -14.13 -8.87 24.55
N TYR A 777 -13.72 -8.16 25.59
CA TYR A 777 -14.36 -6.91 25.99
C TYR A 777 -14.05 -5.78 25.00
N CYS A 778 -15.11 -5.12 24.51
CA CYS A 778 -14.98 -3.94 23.67
C CYS A 778 -15.84 -2.80 24.21
N LYS A 779 -15.27 -1.59 24.30
CA LYS A 779 -16.03 -0.37 24.63
C LYS A 779 -17.00 -0.07 23.49
N ARG A 780 -18.19 0.42 23.83
CA ARG A 780 -19.27 0.69 22.86
C ARG A 780 -18.85 1.52 21.65
N THR A 781 -17.97 2.51 21.81
CA THR A 781 -17.53 3.42 20.74
C THR A 781 -16.30 2.94 19.98
N ARG A 782 -15.62 1.88 20.46
CA ARG A 782 -14.43 1.31 19.83
C ARG A 782 -14.87 0.32 18.74
N ASN A 783 -14.11 0.22 17.65
CA ASN A 783 -14.34 -0.75 16.57
C ASN A 783 -15.61 -0.55 15.72
N VAL A 784 -16.22 0.65 15.73
CA VAL A 784 -17.18 1.06 14.68
C VAL A 784 -16.51 1.15 13.29
N PRO A 785 -15.23 1.59 13.15
CA PRO A 785 -14.55 1.60 11.85
C PRO A 785 -14.11 0.22 11.33
N THR A 786 -13.87 -0.77 12.20
CA THR A 786 -13.49 -2.14 11.80
C THR A 786 -14.64 -2.92 11.17
N ILE A 787 -15.88 -2.39 11.25
CA ILE A 787 -17.03 -2.84 10.44
C ILE A 787 -16.67 -2.89 8.94
N TYR A 788 -15.75 -2.03 8.50
CA TYR A 788 -15.33 -1.90 7.10
C TYR A 788 -13.85 -2.24 6.87
N ASN A 789 -13.25 -3.13 7.69
CA ASN A 789 -11.82 -3.42 7.58
C ASN A 789 -11.45 -3.75 6.12
N ARG A 790 -10.62 -2.90 5.53
CA ARG A 790 -10.42 -2.87 4.07
C ARG A 790 -9.36 -3.87 3.64
N TYR A 791 -8.49 -4.31 4.53
CA TYR A 791 -7.42 -5.25 4.19
C TYR A 791 -7.81 -6.69 4.54
N TRP A 792 -7.51 -7.63 3.65
CA TRP A 792 -7.72 -9.06 3.90
C TRP A 792 -6.46 -9.83 3.57
N SER A 793 -5.86 -10.42 4.59
CA SER A 793 -4.80 -11.40 4.40
C SER A 793 -5.35 -12.67 3.72
N PRO A 794 -4.53 -13.42 2.95
CA PRO A 794 -4.86 -14.76 2.47
C PRO A 794 -5.50 -15.68 3.51
N ALA A 795 -4.96 -15.73 4.74
CA ALA A 795 -5.55 -16.52 5.83
C ALA A 795 -6.96 -16.02 6.20
N ALA A 796 -7.18 -14.70 6.17
CA ALA A 796 -8.48 -14.10 6.45
C ALA A 796 -9.59 -14.55 5.47
N ARG A 797 -9.22 -14.89 4.23
CA ARG A 797 -10.17 -15.42 3.24
C ARG A 797 -10.55 -16.86 3.50
N MET A 798 -9.57 -17.71 3.81
CA MET A 798 -9.83 -19.09 4.24
C MET A 798 -10.81 -19.09 5.41
N PHE A 799 -10.60 -18.20 6.38
CA PHE A 799 -11.52 -18.06 7.51
C PHE A 799 -12.87 -17.46 7.14
N SER A 800 -12.95 -16.62 6.10
CA SER A 800 -14.22 -16.08 5.60
C SER A 800 -15.12 -17.11 4.92
N GLU A 801 -14.53 -18.21 4.45
CA GLU A 801 -15.24 -19.27 3.72
C GLU A 801 -15.59 -20.46 4.61
N THR A 802 -15.07 -20.49 5.83
CA THR A 802 -15.26 -21.61 6.73
C THR A 802 -16.10 -21.23 7.95
N ASP A 803 -17.06 -22.10 8.26
CA ASP A 803 -17.94 -21.91 9.40
C ASP A 803 -17.31 -22.51 10.67
N LEU A 804 -17.14 -21.66 11.69
CA LEU A 804 -16.96 -22.04 13.08
C LEU A 804 -18.34 -22.38 13.68
N ASN A 805 -18.42 -23.42 14.49
CA ASN A 805 -19.65 -23.83 15.16
C ASN A 805 -19.64 -23.36 16.61
N TRP A 806 -20.49 -22.38 16.93
CA TRP A 806 -20.64 -21.85 18.28
C TRP A 806 -21.96 -22.32 18.89
N HIS A 807 -21.88 -23.19 19.89
CA HIS A 807 -23.03 -23.86 20.50
C HIS A 807 -23.63 -23.02 21.62
N LEU A 808 -24.97 -22.97 21.69
CA LEU A 808 -25.74 -22.30 22.72
C LEU A 808 -26.19 -23.23 23.86
N LYS A 809 -26.19 -24.54 23.63
CA LYS A 809 -26.68 -25.56 24.56
C LYS A 809 -25.97 -26.89 24.38
#